data_AF-A0A8T7FDK4-F1
#
_entry.id   AF-A0A8T7FDK4-F1
#
_cell.length_a   1.000
_cell.length_b   1.000
_cell.length_c   1.000
_cell.angle_alpha   90.00
_cell.angle_beta   90.00
_cell.angle_gamma   90.00
#
_symmetry.space_group_name_H-M   'P 1'
#
loop_
_entity.id
_entity.type
_entity.pdbx_description
1 polymer ?
#
loop_
_entity_poly.entity_id
_entity_poly.type
_entity_poly.pdbx_seq_one_letter_code
_entity_poly.pdbx_strand_id
1 'polypeptide(L)'
;MIPLNLRISGFLSYRDAAELDFESFDLACISGQNGAGKSSLLDAITWALFGKARGGDKDALVNLQSKAAEAALTFAYEENVYRVQRASPRGKTAVLEFQIWDGGQEGGGAWRPLTEKSARETQSRIEQTLRLDYETFVNASFILQGKADEFTQKKASERKAVLSNILGLEIWETYKERAAERRKEIERETAGIDRSIADIDAELAEEEPRRQRLQSLEADLKRLAASRKTQEAALESIRKAASELNEELAAEKARLEEELRGLKEQEKVISNQFSVISGLTDQMESAKKSLAEAEEKIGQRGEWEEARNAAREESARLKAENELRKLEMDDLKARIDQLESAEGAVCPLCGQELSEKHRQSTLKQLKAEGKEKGDRFRANKSRMDELTKAVAEAESRSAKLSNAERERLTLSASIAQWTERIEAARAAVQQWEAVGAARLKEVESLLASGRFAAEAKKPAVSLDEAETLLLKLQEDENRKNQEVGAARQLVEVLGSLRTRRKSLEAEREETTRQAARLKTLEHAFGKNGVPALLIEQALPQIEAKANDLLERLSDGAMSIRFATQAEYKNKKRDDLKETLDILISDGAGLRDYEMYSGGEAFRIDFAIRIALSEVLARRKGARLQTLVIDEGFGSQDALGRQRLVEAINTVRGDFAKILVVTHLDELKDAFPTRIEVEKTERGSTVRVV
;
A
#
# COMPACT_ATOMS: atom_id res chain seq x y z
N MET A 1 -11.47 -69.22 -20.20
CA MET A 1 -12.68 -69.69 -19.55
C MET A 1 -12.77 -71.16 -19.91
N ILE A 2 -12.72 -71.99 -18.88
CA ILE A 2 -12.77 -73.46 -18.94
C ILE A 2 -13.92 -73.87 -18.00
N PRO A 3 -15.03 -74.44 -18.49
CA PRO A 3 -16.07 -74.94 -17.62
C PRO A 3 -15.51 -76.10 -16.77
N LEU A 4 -15.88 -76.11 -15.49
CA LEU A 4 -15.51 -77.16 -14.54
C LEU A 4 -16.74 -77.97 -14.15
N ASN A 5 -17.84 -77.28 -13.80
CA ASN A 5 -19.09 -77.94 -13.40
C ASN A 5 -20.29 -77.10 -13.84
N LEU A 6 -21.32 -77.77 -14.37
CA LEU A 6 -22.62 -77.18 -14.68
C LEU A 6 -23.71 -77.93 -13.93
N ARG A 7 -24.49 -77.22 -13.14
CA ARG A 7 -25.71 -77.73 -12.51
C ARG A 7 -26.92 -76.98 -13.05
N ILE A 8 -27.93 -77.70 -13.51
CA ILE A 8 -29.17 -77.15 -14.05
C ILE A 8 -30.39 -77.81 -13.42
N SER A 9 -31.48 -77.07 -13.26
CA SER A 9 -32.74 -77.58 -12.74
C SER A 9 -33.90 -76.72 -13.21
N GLY A 10 -35.05 -77.32 -13.53
CA GLY A 10 -36.21 -76.62 -14.08
C GLY A 10 -35.95 -75.81 -15.35
N PHE A 11 -34.89 -76.13 -16.09
CA PHE A 11 -34.38 -75.40 -17.25
C PHE A 11 -34.71 -76.16 -18.54
N LEU A 12 -35.54 -75.57 -19.40
CA LEU A 12 -36.02 -76.15 -20.67
C LEU A 12 -36.53 -77.59 -20.48
N SER A 13 -35.81 -78.58 -21.03
CA SER A 13 -36.16 -79.99 -20.98
C SER A 13 -35.71 -80.71 -19.69
N TYR A 14 -34.87 -80.07 -18.86
CA TYR A 14 -34.39 -80.59 -17.57
C TYR A 14 -35.30 -80.12 -16.45
N ARG A 15 -36.23 -80.98 -16.02
CA ARG A 15 -37.14 -80.65 -14.91
C ARG A 15 -36.47 -80.86 -13.56
N ASP A 16 -35.95 -82.06 -13.34
CA ASP A 16 -35.19 -82.43 -12.14
C ASP A 16 -33.73 -81.95 -12.28
N ALA A 17 -33.00 -81.90 -11.16
CA ALA A 17 -31.62 -81.40 -11.16
C ALA A 17 -30.68 -82.34 -11.93
N ALA A 18 -29.91 -81.78 -12.86
CA ALA A 18 -28.89 -82.47 -13.63
C ALA A 18 -27.54 -81.77 -13.45
N GLU A 19 -26.48 -82.56 -13.33
CA GLU A 19 -25.13 -82.08 -13.07
C GLU A 19 -24.16 -82.69 -14.08
N LEU A 20 -23.31 -81.86 -14.65
CA LEU A 20 -22.31 -82.24 -15.63
C LEU A 20 -20.93 -81.76 -15.15
N ASP A 21 -20.06 -82.73 -14.88
CA ASP A 21 -18.65 -82.51 -14.57
C ASP A 21 -17.85 -82.47 -15.87
N PHE A 22 -17.14 -81.36 -16.09
CA PHE A 22 -16.28 -81.15 -17.26
C PHE A 22 -14.81 -81.47 -16.96
N GLU A 23 -14.44 -81.71 -15.70
CA GLU A 23 -13.06 -82.01 -15.34
C GLU A 23 -12.62 -83.39 -15.84
N SER A 24 -13.57 -84.32 -16.01
CA SER A 24 -13.30 -85.70 -16.39
C SER A 24 -12.90 -85.91 -17.86
N PHE A 25 -12.99 -84.88 -18.72
CA PHE A 25 -12.65 -84.97 -20.14
C PHE A 25 -12.12 -83.64 -20.70
N ASP A 26 -11.39 -83.70 -21.80
CA ASP A 26 -10.96 -82.55 -22.61
C ASP A 26 -11.68 -82.49 -23.97
N LEU A 27 -12.15 -83.62 -24.50
CA LEU A 27 -12.95 -83.73 -25.71
C LEU A 27 -14.12 -84.70 -25.47
N ALA A 28 -15.36 -84.21 -25.60
CA ALA A 28 -16.55 -85.05 -25.42
C ALA A 28 -17.62 -84.81 -26.48
N CYS A 29 -18.32 -85.88 -26.84
CA CYS A 29 -19.47 -85.85 -27.73
C CYS A 29 -20.79 -85.92 -26.94
N ILE A 30 -21.62 -84.88 -27.01
CA ILE A 30 -22.98 -84.84 -26.47
C ILE A 30 -23.93 -85.49 -27.49
N SER A 31 -24.58 -86.57 -27.06
CA SER A 31 -25.40 -87.43 -27.90
C SER A 31 -26.74 -87.75 -27.24
N GLY A 32 -27.77 -88.00 -28.06
CA GLY A 32 -29.13 -88.23 -27.59
C GLY A 32 -30.15 -87.96 -28.70
N GLN A 33 -31.39 -88.39 -28.52
CA GLN A 33 -32.45 -88.19 -29.52
C GLN A 33 -32.71 -86.69 -29.79
N ASN A 34 -33.31 -86.37 -30.93
CA ASN A 34 -33.73 -85.00 -31.22
C ASN A 34 -34.78 -84.53 -30.21
N GLY A 35 -34.60 -83.33 -29.68
CA GLY A 35 -35.43 -82.82 -28.59
C GLY A 35 -35.18 -83.43 -27.21
N ALA A 36 -34.11 -84.23 -27.03
CA ALA A 36 -33.73 -84.79 -25.72
C ALA A 36 -33.06 -83.77 -24.78
N GLY A 37 -32.74 -82.55 -25.24
CA GLY A 37 -32.14 -81.52 -24.38
C GLY A 37 -30.62 -81.34 -24.49
N LYS A 38 -29.98 -81.88 -25.54
CA LYS A 38 -28.54 -81.69 -25.81
C LYS A 38 -28.15 -80.20 -25.85
N SER A 39 -28.83 -79.48 -26.73
CA SER A 39 -28.70 -78.05 -26.96
C SER A 39 -29.00 -77.22 -25.70
N SER A 40 -29.93 -77.69 -24.85
CA SER A 40 -30.28 -77.02 -23.59
C SER A 40 -29.12 -76.97 -22.58
N LEU A 41 -28.16 -77.90 -22.62
CA LEU A 41 -26.95 -77.84 -21.78
C LEU A 41 -26.07 -76.65 -22.18
N LEU A 42 -25.92 -76.41 -23.48
CA LEU A 42 -25.13 -75.30 -24.01
C LEU A 42 -25.82 -73.96 -23.75
N ASP A 43 -27.15 -73.92 -23.91
CA ASP A 43 -27.96 -72.75 -23.57
C ASP A 43 -27.84 -72.38 -22.09
N ALA A 44 -27.71 -73.37 -21.20
CA ALA A 44 -27.52 -73.11 -19.78
C ALA A 44 -26.15 -72.46 -19.49
N ILE A 45 -25.09 -72.81 -20.23
CA ILE A 45 -23.78 -72.15 -20.11
C ILE A 45 -23.87 -70.68 -20.55
N THR A 46 -24.43 -70.44 -21.74
CA THR A 46 -24.56 -69.06 -22.26
C THR A 46 -25.51 -68.23 -21.39
N TRP A 47 -26.58 -68.84 -20.87
CA TRP A 47 -27.50 -68.18 -19.97
C TRP A 47 -26.87 -67.89 -18.62
N ALA A 48 -26.13 -68.82 -18.01
CA ALA A 48 -25.41 -68.58 -16.76
C ALA A 48 -24.47 -67.38 -16.89
N LEU A 49 -23.64 -67.31 -17.94
CA LEU A 49 -22.67 -66.22 -18.11
C LEU A 49 -23.32 -64.89 -18.50
N PHE A 50 -24.22 -64.89 -19.49
CA PHE A 50 -24.69 -63.66 -20.16
C PHE A 50 -26.16 -63.33 -19.95
N GLY A 51 -26.91 -64.21 -19.29
CA GLY A 51 -28.37 -64.09 -19.15
C GLY A 51 -29.12 -64.24 -20.48
N LYS A 52 -28.45 -64.73 -21.53
CA LYS A 52 -28.98 -64.91 -22.88
C LYS A 52 -28.87 -66.39 -23.30
N ALA A 53 -29.96 -66.92 -23.82
CA ALA A 53 -30.06 -68.26 -24.41
C ALA A 53 -30.95 -68.21 -25.65
N ARG A 54 -30.99 -69.32 -26.42
CA ARG A 54 -31.93 -69.46 -27.53
C ARG A 54 -33.38 -69.30 -27.02
N GLY A 55 -34.20 -68.52 -27.74
CA GLY A 55 -35.63 -68.34 -27.43
C GLY A 55 -36.04 -67.01 -26.78
N GLY A 56 -35.09 -66.15 -26.39
CA GLY A 56 -35.29 -64.72 -26.10
C GLY A 56 -36.09 -64.33 -24.84
N ASP A 57 -37.08 -65.12 -24.45
CA ASP A 57 -37.97 -64.83 -23.31
C ASP A 57 -37.51 -65.56 -22.03
N LYS A 58 -37.54 -64.84 -20.89
CA LYS A 58 -37.10 -65.35 -19.59
C LYS A 58 -37.99 -66.47 -19.07
N ASP A 59 -39.30 -66.39 -19.33
CA ASP A 59 -40.25 -67.42 -18.92
C ASP A 59 -40.24 -68.64 -19.84
N ALA A 60 -39.79 -68.48 -21.10
CA ALA A 60 -39.66 -69.57 -22.05
C ALA A 60 -38.54 -70.56 -21.70
N LEU A 61 -37.58 -70.15 -20.85
CA LEU A 61 -36.52 -71.03 -20.34
C LEU A 61 -36.99 -71.92 -19.18
N VAL A 62 -38.11 -71.59 -18.53
CA VAL A 62 -38.60 -72.36 -17.38
C VAL A 62 -39.43 -73.56 -17.87
N ASN A 63 -39.00 -74.76 -17.47
CA ASN A 63 -39.76 -75.99 -17.74
C ASN A 63 -41.23 -75.81 -17.31
N LEU A 64 -42.17 -76.33 -18.12
CA LEU A 64 -43.61 -76.16 -17.92
C LEU A 64 -44.10 -76.68 -16.56
N GLN A 65 -43.41 -77.67 -15.99
CA GLN A 65 -43.76 -78.30 -14.71
C GLN A 65 -42.92 -77.78 -13.54
N SER A 66 -42.03 -76.79 -13.76
CA SER A 66 -41.15 -76.22 -12.74
C SER A 66 -41.55 -74.79 -12.38
N LYS A 67 -41.26 -74.41 -11.12
CA LYS A 67 -41.55 -73.06 -10.60
C LYS A 67 -40.45 -72.04 -10.94
N ALA A 68 -39.24 -72.51 -11.21
CA ALA A 68 -38.09 -71.69 -11.56
C ALA A 68 -37.15 -72.48 -12.47
N ALA A 69 -36.38 -71.76 -13.28
CA ALA A 69 -35.21 -72.28 -13.98
C ALA A 69 -33.94 -71.85 -13.23
N GLU A 70 -33.03 -72.79 -12.99
CA GLU A 70 -31.78 -72.55 -12.29
C GLU A 70 -30.61 -73.11 -13.08
N ALA A 71 -29.52 -72.34 -13.16
CA ALA A 71 -28.25 -72.75 -13.74
C ALA A 71 -27.11 -72.20 -12.90
N ALA A 72 -26.21 -73.07 -12.48
CA ALA A 72 -24.98 -72.74 -11.79
C ALA A 72 -23.80 -73.26 -12.60
N LEU A 73 -22.93 -72.35 -13.04
CA LEU A 73 -21.73 -72.68 -13.79
C LEU A 73 -20.50 -72.30 -12.98
N THR A 74 -19.65 -73.30 -12.72
CA THR A 74 -18.32 -73.11 -12.15
C THR A 74 -17.30 -73.21 -13.27
N PHE A 75 -16.38 -72.26 -13.38
CA PHE A 75 -15.38 -72.19 -14.46
C PHE A 75 -14.04 -71.63 -13.98
N ALA A 76 -12.95 -72.08 -14.60
CA ALA A 76 -11.62 -71.51 -14.41
C ALA A 76 -11.35 -70.39 -15.43
N TYR A 77 -10.75 -69.30 -14.98
CA TYR A 77 -10.37 -68.16 -15.79
C TYR A 77 -9.21 -67.38 -15.14
N GLU A 78 -8.12 -67.13 -15.89
CA GLU A 78 -6.93 -66.41 -15.41
C GLU A 78 -6.47 -66.83 -13.99
N GLU A 79 -6.18 -68.12 -13.83
CA GLU A 79 -5.70 -68.75 -12.58
C GLU A 79 -6.70 -68.74 -11.41
N ASN A 80 -7.89 -68.19 -11.60
CA ASN A 80 -8.94 -68.14 -10.60
C ASN A 80 -10.10 -69.06 -10.98
N VAL A 81 -10.86 -69.50 -9.98
CA VAL A 81 -12.09 -70.26 -10.18
C VAL A 81 -13.27 -69.37 -9.81
N TYR A 82 -14.24 -69.29 -10.71
CA TYR A 82 -15.43 -68.47 -10.56
C TYR A 82 -16.68 -69.32 -10.60
N ARG A 83 -17.75 -68.81 -9.98
CA ARG A 83 -19.08 -69.40 -10.06
C ARG A 83 -20.11 -68.33 -10.38
N VAL A 84 -20.93 -68.60 -11.39
CA VAL A 84 -22.11 -67.78 -11.70
C VAL A 84 -23.36 -68.62 -11.49
N GLN A 85 -24.31 -68.08 -10.73
CA GLN A 85 -25.59 -68.73 -10.46
C GLN A 85 -26.72 -67.81 -10.91
N ARG A 86 -27.63 -68.37 -11.70
CA ARG A 86 -28.86 -67.69 -12.12
C ARG A 86 -30.07 -68.50 -11.73
N ALA A 87 -31.07 -67.80 -11.22
CA ALA A 87 -32.40 -68.34 -11.00
C ALA A 87 -33.43 -67.41 -11.64
N SER A 88 -34.36 -67.96 -12.41
CA SER A 88 -35.49 -67.24 -12.98
C SER A 88 -36.79 -67.89 -12.52
N PRO A 89 -37.36 -67.46 -11.38
CA PRO A 89 -38.66 -67.93 -10.94
C PRO A 89 -39.76 -67.33 -11.81
N ARG A 90 -40.78 -68.13 -12.14
CA ARG A 90 -41.92 -67.67 -12.97
C ARG A 90 -42.58 -66.44 -12.37
N GLY A 91 -42.71 -65.38 -13.17
CA GLY A 91 -43.36 -64.13 -12.77
C GLY A 91 -42.64 -63.35 -11.65
N LYS A 92 -41.38 -63.67 -11.34
CA LYS A 92 -40.54 -62.94 -10.37
C LYS A 92 -39.27 -62.42 -11.01
N THR A 93 -38.60 -61.49 -10.32
CA THR A 93 -37.30 -60.98 -10.74
C THR A 93 -36.25 -62.09 -10.70
N ALA A 94 -35.49 -62.21 -11.80
CA ALA A 94 -34.38 -63.14 -11.87
C ALA A 94 -33.26 -62.76 -10.87
N VAL A 95 -32.65 -63.76 -10.27
CA VAL A 95 -31.53 -63.63 -9.33
C VAL A 95 -30.24 -63.96 -10.09
N LEU A 96 -29.19 -63.16 -9.86
CA LEU A 96 -27.86 -63.35 -10.41
C LEU A 96 -26.84 -63.20 -9.28
N GLU A 97 -26.08 -64.26 -9.05
CA GLU A 97 -24.94 -64.27 -8.13
C GLU A 97 -23.65 -64.56 -8.88
N PHE A 98 -22.59 -63.84 -8.54
CA PHE A 98 -21.25 -64.05 -9.08
C PHE A 98 -20.27 -64.18 -7.92
N GLN A 99 -19.43 -65.20 -7.94
CA GLN A 99 -18.52 -65.54 -6.85
C GLN A 99 -17.15 -65.93 -7.39
N ILE A 100 -16.12 -65.72 -6.58
CA ILE A 100 -14.75 -66.18 -6.82
C ILE A 100 -14.33 -67.12 -5.68
N TRP A 101 -13.62 -68.18 -6.01
CA TRP A 101 -13.06 -69.13 -5.07
C TRP A 101 -11.76 -68.58 -4.48
N ASP A 102 -11.67 -68.48 -3.15
CA ASP A 102 -10.51 -67.88 -2.47
C ASP A 102 -9.37 -68.88 -2.19
N GLY A 103 -9.42 -70.08 -2.79
CA GLY A 103 -8.28 -71.00 -2.86
C GLY A 103 -7.55 -71.30 -1.54
N GLY A 104 -8.29 -71.38 -0.42
CA GLY A 104 -7.69 -71.54 0.92
C GLY A 104 -6.66 -72.67 0.98
N GLN A 105 -5.44 -72.35 1.46
CA GLN A 105 -4.45 -73.38 1.79
C GLN A 105 -4.98 -74.22 2.96
N GLU A 106 -4.94 -75.54 2.82
CA GLU A 106 -5.43 -76.53 3.80
C GLU A 106 -6.96 -76.66 3.92
N GLY A 107 -7.63 -76.99 2.81
CA GLY A 107 -8.92 -77.69 2.83
C GLY A 107 -10.16 -76.87 3.21
N GLY A 108 -10.02 -75.54 3.36
CA GLY A 108 -11.10 -74.62 3.77
C GLY A 108 -11.38 -73.49 2.77
N GLY A 109 -11.41 -73.77 1.46
CA GLY A 109 -11.78 -72.75 0.48
C GLY A 109 -13.24 -72.30 0.63
N ALA A 110 -13.51 -71.00 0.47
CA ALA A 110 -14.85 -70.41 0.51
C ALA A 110 -15.14 -69.58 -0.75
N TRP A 111 -16.43 -69.49 -1.10
CA TRP A 111 -16.91 -68.64 -2.19
C TRP A 111 -17.06 -67.19 -1.70
N ARG A 112 -16.26 -66.28 -2.25
CA ARG A 112 -16.37 -64.84 -1.98
C ARG A 112 -17.30 -64.19 -3.01
N PRO A 113 -18.33 -63.42 -2.59
CA PRO A 113 -19.22 -62.75 -3.53
C PRO A 113 -18.49 -61.63 -4.29
N LEU A 114 -18.71 -61.61 -5.61
CA LEU A 114 -18.43 -60.52 -6.54
C LEU A 114 -19.74 -59.92 -7.10
N THR A 115 -20.88 -60.26 -6.49
CA THR A 115 -22.21 -59.74 -6.83
C THR A 115 -22.29 -58.25 -6.47
N GLU A 116 -22.76 -57.45 -7.42
CA GLU A 116 -22.97 -56.00 -7.26
C GLU A 116 -24.40 -55.70 -6.76
N LYS A 117 -24.74 -54.42 -6.60
CA LYS A 117 -26.03 -53.97 -6.04
C LYS A 117 -27.24 -54.33 -6.91
N SER A 118 -27.03 -54.56 -8.20
CA SER A 118 -28.08 -54.91 -9.15
C SER A 118 -27.64 -56.00 -10.12
N ALA A 119 -28.59 -56.78 -10.65
CA ALA A 119 -28.30 -57.80 -11.67
C ALA A 119 -27.63 -57.21 -12.92
N ARG A 120 -27.89 -55.94 -13.26
CA ARG A 120 -27.26 -55.25 -14.39
C ARG A 120 -25.79 -54.92 -14.12
N GLU A 121 -25.48 -54.42 -12.93
CA GLU A 121 -24.09 -54.16 -12.52
C GLU A 121 -23.31 -55.47 -12.38
N THR A 122 -23.92 -56.51 -11.81
CA THR A 122 -23.31 -57.85 -11.72
C THR A 122 -23.08 -58.43 -13.11
N GLN A 123 -24.01 -58.26 -14.05
CA GLN A 123 -23.81 -58.65 -15.46
C GLN A 123 -22.59 -57.94 -16.06
N SER A 124 -22.48 -56.63 -15.88
CA SER A 124 -21.34 -55.85 -16.37
C SER A 124 -20.03 -56.31 -15.71
N ARG A 125 -20.07 -56.66 -14.42
CA ARG A 125 -18.91 -57.21 -13.70
C ARG A 125 -18.46 -58.55 -14.27
N ILE A 126 -19.38 -59.43 -14.64
CA ILE A 126 -19.07 -60.72 -15.30
C ILE A 126 -18.42 -60.46 -16.67
N GLU A 127 -19.01 -59.59 -17.49
CA GLU A 127 -18.48 -59.24 -18.83
C GLU A 127 -17.09 -58.58 -18.75
N GLN A 128 -16.88 -57.68 -17.77
CA GLN A 128 -15.57 -57.07 -17.51
C GLN A 128 -14.53 -58.08 -17.02
N THR A 129 -14.95 -59.06 -16.22
CA THR A 129 -14.05 -60.12 -15.73
C THR A 129 -13.63 -61.03 -16.88
N LEU A 130 -14.59 -61.45 -17.72
CA LEU A 130 -14.33 -62.28 -18.91
C LEU A 130 -13.69 -61.51 -20.07
N ARG A 131 -13.78 -60.16 -20.05
CA ARG A 131 -13.40 -59.24 -21.14
C ARG A 131 -14.02 -59.63 -22.48
N LEU A 132 -15.22 -60.20 -22.43
CA LEU A 132 -15.96 -60.76 -23.54
C LEU A 132 -17.44 -60.50 -23.33
N ASP A 133 -18.09 -59.99 -24.35
CA ASP A 133 -19.54 -59.90 -24.40
C ASP A 133 -20.16 -61.19 -24.99
N TYR A 134 -21.48 -61.28 -24.92
CA TYR A 134 -22.23 -62.42 -25.45
C TYR A 134 -21.98 -62.65 -26.95
N GLU A 135 -21.93 -61.57 -27.76
CA GLU A 135 -21.78 -61.71 -29.20
C GLU A 135 -20.40 -62.24 -29.56
N THR A 136 -19.34 -61.73 -28.92
CA THR A 136 -17.96 -62.19 -29.10
C THR A 136 -17.83 -63.64 -28.64
N PHE A 137 -18.41 -64.00 -27.48
CA PHE A 137 -18.39 -65.35 -26.95
C PHE A 137 -19.06 -66.36 -27.90
N VAL A 138 -20.25 -66.02 -28.43
CA VAL A 138 -20.95 -66.89 -29.39
C VAL A 138 -20.20 -66.96 -30.72
N ASN A 139 -19.79 -65.83 -31.31
CA ASN A 139 -19.15 -65.83 -32.63
C ASN A 139 -17.78 -66.51 -32.65
N ALA A 140 -17.10 -66.60 -31.50
CA ALA A 140 -15.71 -67.05 -31.46
C ALA A 140 -15.45 -68.28 -30.58
N SER A 141 -16.44 -68.92 -29.96
CA SER A 141 -16.23 -70.16 -29.18
C SER A 141 -17.41 -71.12 -29.20
N PHE A 142 -18.61 -70.65 -29.53
CA PHE A 142 -19.80 -71.49 -29.68
C PHE A 142 -20.29 -71.51 -31.12
N ILE A 143 -20.03 -72.60 -31.83
CA ILE A 143 -20.71 -72.90 -33.09
C ILE A 143 -22.09 -73.43 -32.72
N LEU A 144 -23.09 -72.55 -32.59
CA LEU A 144 -24.47 -72.95 -32.26
C LEU A 144 -25.17 -73.55 -33.49
N GLN A 145 -26.12 -74.46 -33.24
CA GLN A 145 -26.93 -75.07 -34.29
C GLN A 145 -27.64 -74.00 -35.14
N GLY A 146 -27.45 -74.07 -36.47
CA GLY A 146 -28.05 -73.14 -37.43
C GLY A 146 -27.50 -71.71 -37.38
N LYS A 147 -26.37 -71.50 -36.69
CA LYS A 147 -25.69 -70.21 -36.58
C LYS A 147 -24.19 -70.33 -36.88
N ALA A 148 -23.76 -71.32 -37.66
CA ALA A 148 -22.36 -71.49 -38.07
C ALA A 148 -21.89 -70.36 -39.00
N ASP A 149 -22.82 -69.71 -39.69
CA ASP A 149 -22.64 -68.61 -40.62
C ASP A 149 -22.73 -67.22 -39.98
N GLU A 150 -22.96 -67.12 -38.66
CA GLU A 150 -23.25 -65.84 -37.98
C GLU A 150 -22.14 -64.79 -38.15
N PHE A 151 -20.86 -65.18 -38.15
CA PHE A 151 -19.76 -64.25 -38.41
C PHE A 151 -19.64 -63.90 -39.90
N THR A 152 -19.79 -64.88 -40.79
CA THR A 152 -19.57 -64.72 -42.23
C THR A 152 -20.68 -63.93 -42.92
N GLN A 153 -21.93 -64.01 -42.42
CA GLN A 153 -23.07 -63.23 -42.92
C GLN A 153 -23.17 -61.80 -42.35
N LYS A 154 -22.44 -61.45 -41.29
CA LYS A 154 -22.45 -60.10 -40.72
C LYS A 154 -21.97 -59.08 -41.75
N LYS A 155 -22.48 -57.84 -41.66
CA LYS A 155 -21.96 -56.74 -42.49
C LYS A 155 -20.49 -56.48 -42.16
N ALA A 156 -19.71 -55.97 -43.12
CA ALA A 156 -18.29 -55.69 -42.93
C ALA A 156 -17.98 -54.85 -41.67
N SER A 157 -18.82 -53.86 -41.35
CA SER A 157 -18.68 -53.04 -40.13
C SER A 157 -18.92 -53.83 -38.83
N GLU A 158 -19.86 -54.77 -38.85
CA GLU A 158 -20.17 -55.65 -37.71
C GLU A 158 -19.06 -56.69 -37.53
N ARG A 159 -18.53 -57.26 -38.62
CA ARG A 159 -17.35 -58.15 -38.58
C ARG A 159 -16.12 -57.43 -38.01
N LYS A 160 -15.87 -56.18 -38.43
CA LYS A 160 -14.77 -55.35 -37.89
C LYS A 160 -14.96 -55.07 -36.39
N ALA A 161 -16.19 -54.84 -35.94
CA ALA A 161 -16.51 -54.67 -34.52
C ALA A 161 -16.25 -55.95 -33.70
N VAL A 162 -16.68 -57.12 -34.21
CA VAL A 162 -16.39 -58.42 -33.57
C VAL A 162 -14.88 -58.65 -33.48
N LEU A 163 -14.11 -58.42 -34.56
CA LEU A 163 -12.66 -58.50 -34.52
C LEU A 163 -12.01 -57.51 -33.55
N SER A 164 -12.53 -56.29 -33.47
CA SER A 164 -12.07 -55.27 -32.52
C SER A 164 -12.25 -55.75 -31.08
N ASN A 165 -13.38 -56.37 -30.74
CA ASN A 165 -13.64 -56.91 -29.41
C ASN A 165 -12.77 -58.16 -29.14
N ILE A 166 -12.61 -59.03 -30.13
CA ILE A 166 -11.71 -60.19 -30.09
C ILE A 166 -10.27 -59.77 -29.79
N LEU A 167 -9.77 -58.73 -30.45
CA LEU A 167 -8.43 -58.18 -30.27
C LEU A 167 -8.30 -57.29 -29.03
N GLY A 168 -9.41 -56.89 -28.41
CA GLY A 168 -9.41 -56.08 -27.19
C GLY A 168 -9.17 -54.60 -27.41
N LEU A 169 -9.60 -54.08 -28.55
CA LEU A 169 -9.26 -52.73 -28.97
C LEU A 169 -10.17 -51.65 -28.35
N GLU A 170 -11.12 -52.03 -27.50
CA GLU A 170 -12.03 -51.12 -26.79
C GLU A 170 -11.27 -50.10 -25.90
N ILE A 171 -10.12 -50.50 -25.34
CA ILE A 171 -9.29 -49.63 -24.50
C ILE A 171 -8.79 -48.37 -25.22
N TRP A 172 -8.64 -48.44 -26.54
CA TRP A 172 -8.16 -47.31 -27.34
C TRP A 172 -9.19 -46.19 -27.40
N GLU A 173 -10.49 -46.48 -27.35
CA GLU A 173 -11.52 -45.44 -27.28
C GLU A 173 -11.43 -44.69 -25.93
N THR A 174 -11.15 -45.40 -24.83
CA THR A 174 -10.87 -44.76 -23.53
C THR A 174 -9.62 -43.88 -23.58
N TYR A 175 -8.55 -44.32 -24.23
CA TYR A 175 -7.34 -43.50 -24.39
C TYR A 175 -7.58 -42.27 -25.24
N LYS A 176 -8.36 -42.40 -26.32
CA LYS A 176 -8.79 -41.28 -27.16
C LYS A 176 -9.60 -40.25 -26.37
N GLU A 177 -10.59 -40.69 -25.61
CA GLU A 177 -11.43 -39.80 -24.78
C GLU A 177 -10.57 -39.03 -23.77
N ARG A 178 -9.67 -39.72 -23.06
CA ARG A 178 -8.75 -39.09 -22.11
C ARG A 178 -7.80 -38.09 -22.78
N ALA A 179 -7.26 -38.42 -23.96
CA ALA A 179 -6.42 -37.51 -24.73
C ALA A 179 -7.19 -36.25 -25.16
N ALA A 180 -8.44 -36.41 -25.61
CA ALA A 180 -9.31 -35.31 -26.01
C ALA A 180 -9.69 -34.41 -24.83
N GLU A 181 -10.03 -34.98 -23.68
CA GLU A 181 -10.30 -34.23 -22.45
C GLU A 181 -9.07 -33.43 -22.01
N ARG A 182 -7.91 -34.07 -21.92
CA ARG A 182 -6.67 -33.38 -21.54
C ARG A 182 -6.29 -32.30 -22.55
N ARG A 183 -6.50 -32.53 -23.86
CA ARG A 183 -6.29 -31.50 -24.89
C ARG A 183 -7.16 -30.28 -24.63
N LYS A 184 -8.46 -30.47 -24.37
CA LYS A 184 -9.40 -29.36 -24.10
C LYS A 184 -9.00 -28.57 -22.84
N GLU A 185 -8.46 -29.21 -21.82
CA GLU A 185 -7.93 -28.52 -20.64
C GLU A 185 -6.75 -27.62 -21.00
N ILE A 186 -5.74 -28.16 -21.68
CA ILE A 186 -4.56 -27.39 -22.11
C ILE A 186 -4.95 -26.27 -23.07
N GLU A 187 -5.90 -26.48 -23.98
CA GLU A 187 -6.41 -25.43 -24.88
C GLU A 187 -7.10 -24.29 -24.09
N ARG A 188 -7.79 -24.59 -22.99
CA ARG A 188 -8.36 -23.57 -22.09
C ARG A 188 -7.27 -22.79 -21.35
N GLU A 189 -6.22 -23.47 -20.90
CA GLU A 189 -5.05 -22.83 -20.27
C GLU A 189 -4.37 -21.87 -21.25
N THR A 190 -4.09 -22.32 -22.48
CA THR A 190 -3.55 -21.48 -23.56
C THR A 190 -4.43 -20.26 -23.82
N ALA A 191 -5.76 -20.43 -23.89
CA ALA A 191 -6.68 -19.31 -24.09
C ALA A 191 -6.74 -18.34 -22.89
N GLY A 192 -6.38 -18.78 -21.69
CA GLY A 192 -6.19 -17.93 -20.51
C GLY A 192 -4.91 -17.10 -20.61
N ILE A 193 -3.81 -17.75 -21.02
CA ILE A 193 -2.52 -17.09 -21.26
C ILE A 193 -2.64 -16.04 -22.38
N ASP A 194 -3.32 -16.37 -23.49
CA ASP A 194 -3.58 -15.44 -24.60
C ASP A 194 -4.29 -14.17 -24.13
N ARG A 195 -5.29 -14.30 -23.24
CA ARG A 195 -5.98 -13.15 -22.64
C ARG A 195 -5.03 -12.31 -21.79
N SER A 196 -4.23 -12.94 -20.93
CA SER A 196 -3.24 -12.21 -20.12
C SER A 196 -2.18 -11.49 -20.97
N ILE A 197 -1.76 -12.08 -22.09
CA ILE A 197 -0.84 -11.41 -23.03
C ILE A 197 -1.54 -10.22 -23.68
N ALA A 198 -2.80 -10.36 -24.12
CA ALA A 198 -3.56 -9.27 -24.72
C ALA A 198 -3.76 -8.08 -23.75
N ASP A 199 -4.06 -8.35 -22.46
CA ASP A 199 -4.18 -7.31 -21.43
C ASP A 199 -2.85 -6.57 -21.23
N ILE A 200 -1.73 -7.30 -21.20
CA ILE A 200 -0.39 -6.69 -21.12
C ILE A 200 -0.06 -5.87 -22.37
N ASP A 201 -0.41 -6.36 -23.56
CA ASP A 201 -0.17 -5.65 -24.82
C ASP A 201 -0.96 -4.34 -24.89
N ALA A 202 -2.19 -4.32 -24.36
CA ALA A 202 -2.97 -3.10 -24.23
C ALA A 202 -2.29 -2.08 -23.30
N GLU A 203 -1.76 -2.52 -22.15
CA GLU A 203 -1.00 -1.66 -21.23
C GLU A 203 0.32 -1.14 -21.85
N LEU A 204 1.02 -1.98 -22.62
CA LEU A 204 2.26 -1.60 -23.30
C LEU A 204 2.01 -0.62 -24.47
N ALA A 205 0.84 -0.66 -25.10
CA ALA A 205 0.46 0.30 -26.14
C ALA A 205 0.39 1.75 -25.61
N GLU A 206 0.11 1.94 -24.32
CA GLU A 206 0.09 3.24 -23.63
C GLU A 206 1.48 3.78 -23.24
N GLU A 207 2.57 3.09 -23.60
CA GLU A 207 3.93 3.49 -23.22
C GLU A 207 4.30 4.88 -23.72
N GLU A 208 4.08 5.15 -25.00
CA GLU A 208 4.48 6.41 -25.63
C GLU A 208 3.71 7.61 -25.02
N PRO A 209 2.36 7.56 -24.88
CA PRO A 209 1.62 8.58 -24.12
C PRO A 209 2.12 8.79 -22.69
N ARG A 210 2.40 7.71 -21.95
CA ARG A 210 2.88 7.78 -20.56
C ARG A 210 4.26 8.43 -20.46
N ARG A 211 5.18 8.10 -21.38
CA ARG A 211 6.52 8.71 -21.45
C ARG A 211 6.45 10.19 -21.80
N GLN A 212 5.63 10.57 -22.79
CA GLN A 212 5.43 11.98 -23.15
C GLN A 212 4.80 12.77 -22.00
N ARG A 213 3.82 12.18 -21.30
CA ARG A 213 3.21 12.80 -20.12
C ARG A 213 4.26 13.00 -19.02
N LEU A 214 5.06 11.98 -18.71
CA LEU A 214 6.14 12.09 -17.73
C LEU A 214 7.13 13.21 -18.10
N GLN A 215 7.59 13.25 -19.35
CA GLN A 215 8.51 14.27 -19.84
C GLN A 215 7.92 15.69 -19.69
N SER A 216 6.63 15.86 -20.02
CA SER A 216 5.93 17.14 -19.86
C SER A 216 5.86 17.58 -18.39
N LEU A 217 5.50 16.66 -17.48
CA LEU A 217 5.42 16.94 -16.05
C LEU A 217 6.79 17.25 -15.43
N GLU A 218 7.85 16.56 -15.84
CA GLU A 218 9.21 16.84 -15.40
C GLU A 218 9.70 18.23 -15.86
N ALA A 219 9.35 18.62 -17.09
CA ALA A 219 9.66 19.95 -17.60
C ALA A 219 8.92 21.05 -16.81
N ASP A 220 7.64 20.84 -16.50
CA ASP A 220 6.84 21.77 -15.69
C ASP A 220 7.36 21.88 -14.25
N LEU A 221 7.69 20.74 -13.63
CA LEU A 221 8.30 20.72 -12.29
C LEU A 221 9.60 21.51 -12.26
N LYS A 222 10.46 21.33 -13.28
CA LYS A 222 11.72 22.08 -13.38
C LYS A 222 11.50 23.59 -13.50
N ARG A 223 10.47 24.02 -14.22
CA ARG A 223 10.08 25.45 -14.32
C ARG A 223 9.55 25.99 -12.99
N LEU A 224 8.69 25.23 -12.31
CA LEU A 224 8.15 25.60 -10.99
C LEU A 224 9.26 25.73 -9.95
N ALA A 225 10.18 24.75 -9.87
CA ALA A 225 11.32 24.79 -8.96
C ALA A 225 12.23 26.01 -9.22
N ALA A 226 12.45 26.38 -10.49
CA ALA A 226 13.20 27.58 -10.84
C ALA A 226 12.48 28.87 -10.43
N SER A 227 11.15 28.93 -10.61
CA SER A 227 10.31 30.06 -10.17
C SER A 227 10.36 30.21 -8.64
N ARG A 228 10.18 29.10 -7.90
CA ARG A 228 10.27 29.09 -6.43
C ARG A 228 11.62 29.60 -5.95
N LYS A 229 12.72 29.09 -6.52
CA LYS A 229 14.08 29.53 -6.16
C LYS A 229 14.29 31.04 -6.40
N THR A 230 13.71 31.57 -7.48
CA THR A 230 13.79 33.01 -7.79
C THR A 230 12.99 33.82 -6.78
N GLN A 231 11.80 33.36 -6.41
CA GLN A 231 10.95 33.99 -5.39
C GLN A 231 11.56 33.92 -3.98
N GLU A 232 12.21 32.81 -3.61
CA GLU A 232 12.96 32.68 -2.35
C GLU A 232 14.06 33.73 -2.26
N ALA A 233 14.84 33.92 -3.32
CA ALA A 233 15.89 34.93 -3.37
C ALA A 233 15.32 36.36 -3.29
N ALA A 234 14.17 36.62 -3.94
CA ALA A 234 13.49 37.91 -3.84
C ALA A 234 12.97 38.19 -2.43
N LEU A 235 12.37 37.20 -1.76
CA LEU A 235 11.88 37.31 -0.39
C LEU A 235 13.03 37.60 0.58
N GLU A 236 14.16 36.91 0.45
CA GLU A 236 15.35 37.16 1.27
C GLU A 236 15.86 38.59 1.11
N SER A 237 15.91 39.09 -0.13
CA SER A 237 16.27 40.49 -0.40
C SER A 237 15.29 41.48 0.24
N ILE A 238 13.98 41.20 0.21
CA ILE A 238 12.96 42.05 0.85
C ILE A 238 13.12 42.03 2.37
N ARG A 239 13.35 40.85 2.97
CA ARG A 239 13.58 40.70 4.42
C ARG A 239 14.81 41.48 4.88
N LYS A 240 15.91 41.39 4.13
CA LYS A 240 17.12 42.14 4.42
C LYS A 240 16.89 43.66 4.38
N ALA A 241 16.26 44.16 3.31
CA ALA A 241 15.93 45.58 3.18
C ALA A 241 14.98 46.08 4.29
N ALA A 242 14.01 45.25 4.70
CA ALA A 242 13.10 45.59 5.80
C ALA A 242 13.82 45.62 7.16
N SER A 243 14.78 44.72 7.39
CA SER A 243 15.62 44.73 8.61
C SER A 243 16.48 45.97 8.70
N GLU A 244 17.20 46.31 7.62
CA GLU A 244 18.05 47.51 7.54
C GLU A 244 17.23 48.78 7.81
N LEU A 245 16.05 48.90 7.19
CA LEU A 245 15.14 50.02 7.40
C LEU A 245 14.64 50.11 8.86
N ASN A 246 14.32 48.97 9.48
CA ASN A 246 13.89 48.92 10.87
C ASN A 246 15.01 49.30 11.84
N GLU A 247 16.25 48.89 11.57
CA GLU A 247 17.43 49.29 12.35
C GLU A 247 17.69 50.78 12.27
N GLU A 248 17.65 51.37 11.06
CA GLU A 248 17.76 52.82 10.85
C GLU A 248 16.68 53.58 11.62
N LEU A 249 15.43 53.11 11.55
CA LEU A 249 14.29 53.74 12.20
C LEU A 249 14.36 53.63 13.72
N ALA A 250 14.85 52.50 14.25
CA ALA A 250 15.08 52.32 15.69
C ALA A 250 16.22 53.21 16.21
N ALA A 251 17.32 53.34 15.45
CA ALA A 251 18.43 54.20 15.80
C ALA A 251 18.03 55.68 15.84
N GLU A 252 17.29 56.17 14.83
CA GLU A 252 16.84 57.55 14.80
C GLU A 252 15.81 57.84 15.90
N LYS A 253 14.91 56.88 16.18
CA LYS A 253 13.99 56.99 17.33
C LYS A 253 14.75 57.08 18.65
N ALA A 254 15.72 56.20 18.89
CA ALA A 254 16.51 56.21 20.13
C ALA A 254 17.29 57.52 20.31
N ARG A 255 17.83 58.06 19.22
CA ARG A 255 18.50 59.37 19.21
C ARG A 255 17.55 60.50 19.62
N LEU A 256 16.35 60.55 19.03
CA LEU A 256 15.34 61.56 19.36
C LEU A 256 14.80 61.41 20.79
N GLU A 257 14.64 60.18 21.29
CA GLU A 257 14.23 59.93 22.68
C GLU A 257 15.30 60.40 23.68
N GLU A 258 16.58 60.20 23.39
CA GLU A 258 17.67 60.72 24.22
C GLU A 258 17.74 62.25 24.18
N GLU A 259 17.58 62.85 23.00
CA GLU A 259 17.50 64.31 22.85
C GLU A 259 16.32 64.89 23.65
N LEU A 260 15.16 64.24 23.59
CA LEU A 260 13.98 64.63 24.37
C LEU A 260 14.25 64.57 25.88
N ARG A 261 14.91 63.51 26.37
CA ARG A 261 15.29 63.39 27.79
C ARG A 261 16.20 64.55 28.21
N GLY A 262 17.23 64.86 27.41
CA GLY A 262 18.14 65.96 27.67
C GLY A 262 17.44 67.32 27.73
N LEU A 263 16.54 67.59 26.78
CA LEU A 263 15.77 68.83 26.73
C LEU A 263 14.79 68.96 27.90
N LYS A 264 14.11 67.88 28.32
CA LYS A 264 13.21 67.92 29.49
C LYS A 264 13.95 68.18 30.81
N GLU A 265 15.16 67.64 30.96
CA GLU A 265 15.97 67.96 32.14
C GLU A 265 16.42 69.43 32.13
N GLN A 266 16.79 69.97 30.97
CA GLN A 266 17.10 71.40 30.82
C GLN A 266 15.90 72.29 31.14
N GLU A 267 14.70 71.95 30.66
CA GLU A 267 13.46 72.67 30.98
C GLU A 267 13.23 72.75 32.50
N LYS A 268 13.44 71.64 33.20
CA LYS A 268 13.30 71.55 34.67
C LYS A 268 14.34 72.41 35.40
N VAL A 269 15.60 72.41 34.94
CA VAL A 269 16.66 73.27 35.51
C VAL A 269 16.31 74.75 35.34
N ILE A 270 15.83 75.15 34.16
CA ILE A 270 15.47 76.53 33.85
C ILE A 270 14.24 76.97 34.66
N SER A 271 13.23 76.10 34.78
CA SER A 271 12.05 76.36 35.63
C SER A 271 12.45 76.62 37.09
N ASN A 272 13.40 75.85 37.63
CA ASN A 272 13.94 76.08 38.97
C ASN A 272 14.69 77.41 39.07
N GLN A 273 15.50 77.78 38.08
CA GLN A 273 16.22 79.06 38.07
C GLN A 273 15.28 80.27 38.07
N PHE A 274 14.12 80.17 37.41
CA PHE A 274 13.10 81.22 37.44
C PHE A 274 12.60 81.51 38.88
N SER A 275 12.37 80.47 39.68
CA SER A 275 11.97 80.63 41.08
C SER A 275 13.05 81.29 41.96
N VAL A 276 14.33 80.99 41.67
CA VAL A 276 15.48 81.57 42.38
C VAL A 276 15.65 83.05 42.04
N ILE A 277 15.43 83.46 40.78
CA ILE A 277 15.45 84.87 40.36
C ILE A 277 14.44 85.69 41.16
N SER A 278 13.21 85.20 41.30
CA SER A 278 12.16 85.89 42.06
C SER A 278 12.58 86.15 43.51
N GLY A 279 13.05 85.12 44.22
CA GLY A 279 13.43 85.24 45.62
C GLY A 279 14.66 86.14 45.86
N LEU A 280 15.65 86.12 44.97
CA LEU A 280 16.82 87.00 45.07
C LEU A 280 16.48 88.46 44.74
N THR A 281 15.51 88.70 43.86
CA THR A 281 15.07 90.06 43.50
C THR A 281 14.44 90.76 44.70
N ASP A 282 13.56 90.06 45.43
CA ASP A 282 12.90 90.61 46.63
C ASP A 282 13.91 90.94 47.75
N GLN A 283 14.90 90.06 47.96
CA GLN A 283 15.98 90.29 48.94
C GLN A 283 16.82 91.52 48.56
N MET A 284 17.11 91.70 47.27
CA MET A 284 17.88 92.83 46.77
C MET A 284 17.14 94.17 46.94
N GLU A 285 15.84 94.24 46.69
CA GLU A 285 15.06 95.48 46.89
C GLU A 285 15.01 95.89 48.36
N SER A 286 14.80 94.93 49.27
CA SER A 286 14.83 95.18 50.72
C SER A 286 16.18 95.73 51.20
N ALA A 287 17.28 95.17 50.71
CA ALA A 287 18.63 95.64 51.03
C ALA A 287 18.93 97.04 50.46
N LYS A 288 18.46 97.36 49.25
CA LYS A 288 18.60 98.71 48.65
C LYS A 288 17.92 99.78 49.50
N LYS A 289 16.72 99.48 50.02
CA LYS A 289 16.02 100.41 50.92
C LYS A 289 16.79 100.66 52.22
N SER A 290 17.31 99.59 52.83
CA SER A 290 18.12 99.68 54.06
C SER A 290 19.45 100.41 53.85
N LEU A 291 20.04 100.30 52.64
CA LEU A 291 21.26 100.99 52.27
C LEU A 291 21.05 102.52 52.24
N ALA A 292 19.93 102.98 51.66
CA ALA A 292 19.60 104.40 51.62
C ALA A 292 19.43 105.01 53.03
N GLU A 293 18.80 104.27 53.95
CA GLU A 293 18.65 104.69 55.36
C GLU A 293 20.00 104.79 56.09
N ALA A 294 20.97 103.93 55.75
CA ALA A 294 22.32 104.00 56.31
C ALA A 294 23.12 105.20 55.77
N GLU A 295 22.96 105.55 54.50
CA GLU A 295 23.58 106.72 53.87
C GLU A 295 23.08 108.05 54.47
N GLU A 296 21.79 108.15 54.76
CA GLU A 296 21.20 109.33 55.43
C GLU A 296 21.79 109.55 56.84
N LYS A 297 21.95 108.47 57.61
CA LYS A 297 22.58 108.50 58.95
C LYS A 297 24.05 108.94 58.90
N ILE A 298 24.78 108.58 57.85
CA ILE A 298 26.17 109.03 57.64
C ILE A 298 26.19 110.53 57.35
N GLY A 299 25.27 111.04 56.52
CA GLY A 299 25.12 112.47 56.25
C GLY A 299 24.88 113.29 57.52
N GLN A 300 23.92 112.88 58.35
CA GLN A 300 23.63 113.54 59.64
C GLN A 300 24.84 113.55 60.59
N ARG A 301 25.66 112.49 60.58
CA ARG A 301 26.87 112.42 61.41
C ARG A 301 27.89 113.50 61.02
N GLY A 302 28.05 113.75 59.72
CA GLY A 302 28.95 114.80 59.21
C GLY A 302 28.60 116.19 59.74
N GLU A 303 27.32 116.55 59.72
CA GLU A 303 26.83 117.85 60.20
C GLU A 303 27.16 118.10 61.68
N TRP A 304 26.99 117.09 62.54
CA TRP A 304 27.31 117.19 63.97
C TRP A 304 28.83 117.29 64.23
N GLU A 305 29.66 116.62 63.43
CA GLU A 305 31.12 116.70 63.56
C GLU A 305 31.64 118.09 63.17
N GLU A 306 31.06 118.72 62.14
CA GLU A 306 31.37 120.11 61.75
C GLU A 306 30.95 121.12 62.82
N ALA A 307 29.71 121.03 63.33
CA ALA A 307 29.20 121.92 64.38
C ALA A 307 30.05 121.86 65.67
N ARG A 308 30.53 120.66 66.03
CA ARG A 308 31.46 120.46 67.16
C ARG A 308 32.77 121.21 66.96
N ASN A 309 33.36 121.13 65.75
CA ASN A 309 34.66 121.73 65.45
C ASN A 309 34.57 123.27 65.50
N ALA A 310 33.54 123.85 64.89
CA ALA A 310 33.30 125.29 64.91
C ALA A 310 33.14 125.85 66.34
N ALA A 311 32.40 125.15 67.21
CA ALA A 311 32.22 125.56 68.60
C ALA A 311 33.52 125.51 69.43
N ARG A 312 34.42 124.55 69.14
CA ARG A 312 35.74 124.47 69.79
C ARG A 312 36.66 125.62 69.39
N GLU A 313 36.69 125.97 68.10
CA GLU A 313 37.52 127.08 67.59
C GLU A 313 37.13 128.41 68.22
N GLU A 314 35.84 128.72 68.29
CA GLU A 314 35.35 129.97 68.86
C GLU A 314 35.61 130.06 70.37
N SER A 315 35.49 128.94 71.10
CA SER A 315 35.81 128.88 72.53
C SER A 315 37.30 129.12 72.79
N ALA A 316 38.18 128.58 71.94
CA ALA A 316 39.62 128.80 72.02
C ALA A 316 39.98 130.27 71.75
N ARG A 317 39.33 130.90 70.77
CA ARG A 317 39.53 132.32 70.43
C ARG A 317 39.16 133.26 71.57
N LEU A 318 37.98 133.09 72.17
CA LEU A 318 37.51 133.91 73.28
C LEU A 318 38.38 133.74 74.54
N LYS A 319 38.94 132.54 74.75
CA LYS A 319 39.88 132.28 75.83
C LYS A 319 41.15 133.13 75.72
N ALA A 320 41.75 133.15 74.53
CA ALA A 320 42.96 133.94 74.25
C ALA A 320 42.72 135.45 74.40
N GLU A 321 41.56 135.95 73.93
CA GLU A 321 41.21 137.37 74.09
C GLU A 321 41.08 137.76 75.57
N ASN A 322 40.50 136.89 76.39
CA ASN A 322 40.36 137.13 77.82
C ASN A 322 41.69 137.17 78.58
N GLU A 323 42.65 136.32 78.22
CA GLU A 323 43.99 136.35 78.84
C GLU A 323 44.70 137.69 78.57
N LEU A 324 44.61 138.22 77.35
CA LEU A 324 45.19 139.52 77.00
C LEU A 324 44.53 140.68 77.77
N ARG A 325 43.20 140.69 77.86
CA ARG A 325 42.47 141.74 78.57
C ARG A 325 42.79 141.78 80.06
N LYS A 326 43.07 140.62 80.66
CA LYS A 326 43.47 140.53 82.07
C LYS A 326 44.81 141.24 82.33
N LEU A 327 45.80 141.02 81.45
CA LEU A 327 47.10 141.72 81.52
C LEU A 327 46.96 143.24 81.41
N GLU A 328 46.12 143.70 80.47
CA GLU A 328 45.88 145.13 80.29
C GLU A 328 45.16 145.77 81.49
N MET A 329 44.25 145.04 82.15
CA MET A 329 43.57 145.51 83.35
C MET A 329 44.53 145.63 84.54
N ASP A 330 45.48 144.71 84.66
CA ASP A 330 46.49 144.72 85.73
C ASP A 330 47.46 145.92 85.58
N ASP A 331 47.87 146.25 84.35
CA ASP A 331 48.72 147.43 84.05
C ASP A 331 47.99 148.76 84.33
N LEU A 332 46.73 148.86 83.90
CA LEU A 332 45.86 150.02 84.18
C LEU A 332 45.69 150.28 85.67
N LYS A 333 45.56 149.22 86.48
CA LYS A 333 45.44 149.31 87.93
C LYS A 333 46.71 149.87 88.57
N ALA A 334 47.88 149.39 88.16
CA ALA A 334 49.17 149.90 88.66
C ALA A 334 49.37 151.40 88.38
N ARG A 335 48.92 151.88 87.21
CA ARG A 335 48.94 153.32 86.86
C ARG A 335 48.01 154.18 87.70
N ILE A 336 46.82 153.67 88.01
CA ILE A 336 45.85 154.36 88.87
C ILE A 336 46.43 154.54 90.28
N ASP A 337 47.05 153.50 90.82
CA ASP A 337 47.59 153.50 92.18
C ASP A 337 48.76 154.50 92.35
N GLN A 338 49.65 154.64 91.35
CA GLN A 338 50.76 155.60 91.40
C GLN A 338 50.29 157.07 91.43
N LEU A 339 49.27 157.41 90.64
CA LEU A 339 48.74 158.79 90.52
C LEU A 339 47.96 159.26 91.75
N GLU A 340 47.47 158.36 92.60
CA GLU A 340 46.75 158.71 93.83
C GLU A 340 47.67 159.21 94.96
N SER A 341 48.97 158.94 94.93
CA SER A 341 49.86 159.00 96.11
C SER A 341 50.81 160.21 96.30
N ALA A 342 50.77 161.28 95.48
CA ALA A 342 51.76 162.39 95.55
C ALA A 342 51.19 163.77 95.96
N GLU A 343 51.84 164.50 96.90
CA GLU A 343 51.50 165.88 97.37
C GLU A 343 52.73 166.84 97.33
N GLY A 344 52.57 168.06 96.79
CA GLY A 344 53.49 169.20 96.97
C GLY A 344 54.79 169.25 96.15
N ALA A 345 54.71 169.82 94.94
CA ALA A 345 55.76 170.16 93.95
C ALA A 345 56.42 169.04 93.11
N VAL A 346 56.34 169.25 91.78
CA VAL A 346 56.99 168.62 90.59
C VAL A 346 56.45 167.27 90.08
N CYS A 347 55.92 167.29 88.85
CA CYS A 347 55.54 166.12 88.05
C CYS A 347 56.71 165.16 87.79
N PRO A 348 56.66 163.88 88.20
CA PRO A 348 57.73 162.90 87.94
C PRO A 348 57.80 162.39 86.49
N LEU A 349 56.92 162.87 85.59
CA LEU A 349 56.91 162.53 84.16
C LEU A 349 57.31 163.71 83.24
N CYS A 350 57.21 164.97 83.68
CA CYS A 350 57.54 166.13 82.83
C CYS A 350 58.07 167.38 83.57
N GLY A 351 58.24 167.37 84.89
CA GLY A 351 58.91 168.44 85.64
C GLY A 351 58.11 169.75 85.90
N GLN A 352 56.86 169.86 85.45
CA GLN A 352 56.02 171.06 85.71
C GLN A 352 55.21 170.96 87.01
N GLU A 353 54.88 172.09 87.63
CA GLU A 353 53.97 172.17 88.79
C GLU A 353 52.56 171.71 88.39
N LEU A 354 52.13 170.55 88.90
CA LEU A 354 50.79 170.04 88.66
C LEU A 354 49.75 170.84 89.46
N SER A 355 48.72 171.31 88.76
CA SER A 355 47.50 171.80 89.40
C SER A 355 46.55 170.64 89.71
N GLU A 356 45.89 170.69 90.87
CA GLU A 356 44.99 169.64 91.39
C GLU A 356 43.86 169.25 90.40
N LYS A 357 43.45 170.18 89.52
CA LYS A 357 42.45 169.91 88.46
C LYS A 357 42.89 168.85 87.45
N HIS A 358 44.18 168.79 87.11
CA HIS A 358 44.67 167.87 86.08
C HIS A 358 44.75 166.43 86.60
N ARG A 359 45.12 166.24 87.88
CA ARG A 359 45.22 164.92 88.53
C ARG A 359 43.88 164.19 88.60
N GLN A 360 42.81 164.89 88.98
CA GLN A 360 41.47 164.29 89.10
C GLN A 360 40.87 163.87 87.75
N SER A 361 41.19 164.59 86.67
CA SER A 361 40.75 164.25 85.31
C SER A 361 41.31 162.90 84.85
N THR A 362 42.61 162.70 84.99
CA THR A 362 43.31 161.49 84.54
C THR A 362 42.87 160.25 85.30
N LEU A 363 42.65 160.35 86.61
CA LEU A 363 42.15 159.22 87.41
C LEU A 363 40.75 158.77 86.99
N LYS A 364 39.87 159.71 86.61
CA LYS A 364 38.51 159.39 86.18
C LYS A 364 38.49 158.64 84.85
N GLN A 365 39.40 159.01 83.94
CA GLN A 365 39.54 158.36 82.63
C GLN A 365 40.06 156.93 82.78
N LEU A 366 41.12 156.72 83.56
CA LEU A 366 41.71 155.38 83.77
C LEU A 366 40.73 154.43 84.49
N LYS A 367 39.96 154.92 85.47
CA LYS A 367 38.93 154.10 86.15
C LYS A 367 37.78 153.69 85.21
N ALA A 368 37.40 154.54 84.26
CA ALA A 368 36.39 154.21 83.25
C ALA A 368 36.88 153.12 82.29
N GLU A 369 38.13 153.23 81.83
CA GLU A 369 38.78 152.28 80.92
C GLU A 369 38.95 150.89 81.57
N GLY A 370 39.28 150.85 82.87
CA GLY A 370 39.34 149.60 83.64
C GLY A 370 37.99 148.88 83.76
N LYS A 371 36.87 149.62 83.84
CA LYS A 371 35.53 149.03 83.96
C LYS A 371 35.07 148.36 82.67
N GLU A 372 35.30 149.01 81.52
CA GLU A 372 34.92 148.48 80.20
C GLU A 372 35.62 147.13 79.91
N LYS A 373 36.92 147.04 80.18
CA LYS A 373 37.68 145.78 80.00
C LYS A 373 37.17 144.67 80.91
N GLY A 374 36.79 145.00 82.14
CA GLY A 374 36.21 144.04 83.09
C GLY A 374 34.84 143.51 82.67
N ASP A 375 33.99 144.35 82.07
CA ASP A 375 32.68 143.92 81.55
C ASP A 375 32.84 142.99 80.34
N ARG A 376 33.77 143.31 79.44
CA ARG A 376 34.08 142.48 78.26
C ARG A 376 34.65 141.12 78.65
N PHE A 377 35.48 141.06 79.69
CA PHE A 377 36.03 139.80 80.19
C PHE A 377 34.94 138.84 80.70
N ARG A 378 33.94 139.39 81.41
CA ARG A 378 32.80 138.62 81.93
C ARG A 378 31.89 138.12 80.80
N ALA A 379 31.64 138.92 79.78
CA ALA A 379 30.86 138.52 78.60
C ALA A 379 31.54 137.36 77.86
N ASN A 380 32.84 137.45 77.60
CA ASN A 380 33.62 136.40 76.94
C ASN A 380 33.59 135.09 77.75
N LYS A 381 33.69 135.17 79.08
CA LYS A 381 33.62 133.98 79.95
C LYS A 381 32.26 133.27 79.85
N SER A 382 31.16 134.02 79.86
CA SER A 382 29.81 133.45 79.72
C SER A 382 29.63 132.73 78.38
N ARG A 383 30.16 133.30 77.28
CA ARG A 383 30.04 132.71 75.95
C ARG A 383 30.86 131.42 75.80
N MET A 384 32.01 131.32 76.45
CA MET A 384 32.80 130.09 76.48
C MET A 384 32.07 128.93 77.19
N ASP A 385 31.34 129.21 78.27
CA ASP A 385 30.58 128.19 78.99
C ASP A 385 29.42 127.64 78.13
N GLU A 386 28.77 128.49 77.32
CA GLU A 386 27.76 128.07 76.34
C GLU A 386 28.36 127.19 75.24
N LEU A 387 29.49 127.59 74.67
CA LEU A 387 30.18 126.83 73.62
C LEU A 387 30.64 125.46 74.11
N THR A 388 31.04 125.35 75.38
CA THR A 388 31.43 124.07 75.98
C THR A 388 30.25 123.09 76.04
N LYS A 389 29.03 123.56 76.33
CA LYS A 389 27.82 122.74 76.29
C LYS A 389 27.49 122.27 74.86
N ALA A 390 27.61 123.16 73.88
CA ALA A 390 27.36 122.83 72.47
C ALA A 390 28.32 121.74 71.94
N VAL A 391 29.60 121.78 72.33
CA VAL A 391 30.58 120.74 71.97
C VAL A 391 30.19 119.37 72.51
N ALA A 392 29.77 119.28 73.78
CA ALA A 392 29.37 118.01 74.40
C ALA A 392 28.11 117.39 73.76
N GLU A 393 27.14 118.22 73.36
CA GLU A 393 25.94 117.74 72.67
C GLU A 393 26.26 117.17 71.28
N ALA A 394 27.10 117.87 70.51
CA ALA A 394 27.52 117.42 69.19
C ALA A 394 28.34 116.11 69.23
N GLU A 395 29.19 115.92 70.26
CA GLU A 395 29.91 114.66 70.48
C GLU A 395 28.97 113.47 70.74
N SER A 396 27.96 113.66 71.58
CA SER A 396 26.98 112.62 71.91
C SER A 396 26.14 112.20 70.70
N ARG A 397 25.75 113.15 69.85
CA ARG A 397 24.97 112.88 68.62
C ARG A 397 25.77 112.15 67.55
N SER A 398 27.03 112.55 67.30
CA SER A 398 27.91 111.87 66.35
C SER A 398 28.20 110.42 66.78
N ALA A 399 28.42 110.16 68.08
CA ALA A 399 28.71 108.82 68.59
C ALA A 399 27.57 107.80 68.34
N LYS A 400 26.29 108.22 68.40
CA LYS A 400 25.14 107.34 68.14
C LYS A 400 25.04 106.87 66.68
N LEU A 401 25.73 107.55 65.77
CA LEU A 401 25.68 107.30 64.32
C LEU A 401 26.93 106.54 63.81
N SER A 402 27.79 106.03 64.70
CA SER A 402 29.09 105.47 64.33
C SER A 402 29.02 104.15 63.54
N ASN A 403 27.93 103.39 63.63
CA ASN A 403 27.79 102.07 63.00
C ASN A 403 27.20 102.12 61.58
N ALA A 404 26.69 103.26 61.13
CA ALA A 404 26.02 103.40 59.84
C ALA A 404 26.93 103.08 58.64
N GLU A 405 28.24 103.39 58.73
CA GLU A 405 29.21 103.07 57.67
C GLU A 405 29.42 101.56 57.50
N ARG A 406 29.38 100.79 58.58
CA ARG A 406 29.52 99.33 58.53
C ARG A 406 28.29 98.67 57.91
N GLU A 407 27.11 99.18 58.21
CA GLU A 407 25.84 98.73 57.61
C GLU A 407 25.83 99.00 56.10
N ARG A 408 26.27 100.19 55.67
CA ARG A 408 26.36 100.57 54.25
C ARG A 408 27.24 99.61 53.44
N LEU A 409 28.45 99.31 53.92
CA LEU A 409 29.38 98.42 53.24
C LEU A 409 28.85 96.98 53.11
N THR A 410 28.20 96.47 54.16
CA THR A 410 27.67 95.11 54.18
C THR A 410 26.50 94.96 53.20
N LEU A 411 25.58 95.93 53.18
CA LEU A 411 24.43 95.92 52.28
C LEU A 411 24.85 96.10 50.81
N SER A 412 25.83 96.97 50.54
CA SER A 412 26.38 97.18 49.20
C SER A 412 27.01 95.90 48.61
N ALA A 413 27.75 95.14 49.42
CA ALA A 413 28.35 93.88 48.98
C ALA A 413 27.30 92.79 48.65
N SER A 414 26.27 92.64 49.50
CA SER A 414 25.18 91.67 49.26
C SER A 414 24.39 91.99 48.00
N ILE A 415 24.10 93.28 47.74
CA ILE A 415 23.40 93.72 46.52
C ILE A 415 24.21 93.37 45.27
N ALA A 416 25.52 93.59 45.26
CA ALA A 416 26.38 93.23 44.13
C ALA A 416 26.35 91.72 43.84
N GLN A 417 26.47 90.88 44.88
CA GLN A 417 26.45 89.42 44.74
C GLN A 417 25.10 88.90 44.20
N TRP A 418 23.98 89.44 44.67
CA TRP A 418 22.65 89.03 44.19
C TRP A 418 22.39 89.51 42.75
N THR A 419 22.88 90.69 42.38
CA THR A 419 22.75 91.22 41.01
C THR A 419 23.43 90.30 40.00
N GLU A 420 24.66 89.86 40.27
CA GLU A 420 25.41 88.96 39.38
C GLU A 420 24.69 87.61 39.20
N ARG A 421 24.17 87.03 40.28
CA ARG A 421 23.43 85.76 40.24
C ARG A 421 22.11 85.85 39.47
N ILE A 422 21.40 86.97 39.57
CA ILE A 422 20.15 87.21 38.83
C ILE A 422 20.44 87.33 37.33
N GLU A 423 21.46 88.08 36.94
CA GLU A 423 21.81 88.27 35.52
C GLU A 423 22.26 86.96 34.87
N ALA A 424 23.08 86.15 35.55
CA ALA A 424 23.48 84.83 35.05
C ALA A 424 22.28 83.88 34.83
N ALA A 425 21.32 83.88 35.76
CA ALA A 425 20.12 83.05 35.63
C ALA A 425 19.17 83.56 34.54
N ARG A 426 19.04 84.89 34.37
CA ARG A 426 18.25 85.49 33.27
C ARG A 426 18.81 85.15 31.90
N ALA A 427 20.13 85.18 31.73
CA ALA A 427 20.79 84.79 30.49
C ALA A 427 20.49 83.33 30.12
N ALA A 428 20.52 82.42 31.10
CA ALA A 428 20.19 81.01 30.90
C ALA A 428 18.72 80.79 30.48
N VAL A 429 17.78 81.51 31.11
CA VAL A 429 16.34 81.48 30.74
C VAL A 429 16.14 81.96 29.30
N GLN A 430 16.73 83.09 28.91
CA GLN A 430 16.60 83.62 27.55
C GLN A 430 17.18 82.67 26.49
N GLN A 431 18.32 82.04 26.77
CA GLN A 431 18.93 81.06 25.87
C GLN A 431 18.03 79.83 25.68
N TRP A 432 17.38 79.36 26.75
CA TRP A 432 16.42 78.25 26.69
C TRP A 432 15.18 78.61 25.87
N GLU A 433 14.60 79.79 26.07
CA GLU A 433 13.43 80.25 25.31
C GLU A 433 13.73 80.42 23.81
N ALA A 434 14.92 80.88 23.45
CA ALA A 434 15.32 81.11 22.07
C ALA A 434 15.56 79.81 21.28
N VAL A 435 16.11 78.77 21.92
CA VAL A 435 16.58 77.56 21.21
C VAL A 435 15.98 76.28 21.77
N GLY A 436 16.08 76.06 23.10
CA GLY A 436 15.69 74.82 23.74
C GLY A 436 14.19 74.53 23.67
N ALA A 437 13.35 75.53 23.93
CA ALA A 437 11.89 75.38 23.94
C ALA A 437 11.30 75.08 22.55
N ALA A 438 11.86 75.69 21.49
CA ALA A 438 11.45 75.42 20.12
C ALA A 438 11.85 74.00 19.69
N ARG A 439 13.07 73.59 20.01
CA ARG A 439 13.58 72.24 19.71
C ARG A 439 12.82 71.15 20.48
N LEU A 440 12.48 71.40 21.75
CA LEU A 440 11.67 70.48 22.56
C LEU A 440 10.32 70.17 21.89
N LYS A 441 9.59 71.21 21.46
CA LYS A 441 8.30 71.03 20.75
C LYS A 441 8.46 70.31 19.41
N GLU A 442 9.53 70.57 18.68
CA GLU A 442 9.82 69.91 17.41
C GLU A 442 10.05 68.41 17.60
N VAL A 443 10.91 68.03 18.55
CA VAL A 443 11.23 66.63 18.86
C VAL A 443 10.00 65.89 19.39
N GLU A 444 9.18 66.52 20.25
CA GLU A 444 7.91 65.94 20.72
C GLU A 444 6.93 65.69 19.57
N SER A 445 6.82 66.62 18.62
CA SER A 445 5.98 66.47 17.44
C SER A 445 6.46 65.36 16.49
N LEU A 446 7.77 65.27 16.26
CA LEU A 446 8.37 64.22 15.42
C LEU A 446 8.14 62.82 16.01
N LEU A 447 8.37 62.64 17.31
CA LEU A 447 8.14 61.36 18.00
C LEU A 447 6.65 61.01 18.06
N ALA A 448 5.76 61.96 18.35
CA ALA A 448 4.31 61.73 18.42
C ALA A 448 3.68 61.42 17.07
N SER A 449 4.16 62.05 15.99
CA SER A 449 3.67 61.80 14.63
C SER A 449 4.24 60.53 14.00
N GLY A 450 5.31 59.96 14.57
CA GLY A 450 6.02 58.82 13.98
C GLY A 450 6.74 59.16 12.67
N ARG A 451 6.84 60.45 12.30
CA ARG A 451 7.35 60.92 10.99
C ARG A 451 8.84 61.24 10.99
N PHE A 452 9.60 60.67 11.92
CA PHE A 452 11.07 60.82 11.97
C PHE A 452 11.79 60.04 10.85
N ALA A 453 11.06 59.21 10.09
CA ALA A 453 11.55 58.51 8.90
C ALA A 453 10.53 58.55 7.75
N ALA A 454 9.90 59.70 7.51
CA ALA A 454 8.87 59.84 6.47
C ALA A 454 9.37 59.54 5.02
N GLU A 455 10.70 59.47 4.82
CA GLU A 455 11.34 59.15 3.54
C GLU A 455 11.82 57.69 3.42
N ALA A 456 11.62 56.87 4.45
CA ALA A 456 11.87 55.44 4.41
C ALA A 456 10.96 54.80 3.35
N LYS A 457 11.50 54.57 2.15
CA LYS A 457 10.80 53.97 1.01
C LYS A 457 10.14 52.68 1.48
N LYS A 458 8.80 52.64 1.49
CA LYS A 458 8.08 51.38 1.57
C LYS A 458 8.57 50.49 0.41
N PRO A 459 8.94 49.22 0.68
CA PRO A 459 9.24 48.29 -0.39
C PRO A 459 8.08 48.26 -1.38
N ALA A 460 8.38 48.19 -2.69
CA ALA A 460 7.37 48.20 -3.74
C ALA A 460 6.42 46.97 -3.72
N VAL A 461 6.79 45.93 -2.98
CA VAL A 461 6.04 44.68 -2.76
C VAL A 461 5.98 44.43 -1.26
N SER A 462 4.79 44.09 -0.73
CA SER A 462 4.64 43.76 0.69
C SER A 462 5.35 42.44 1.00
N LEU A 463 6.01 42.35 2.17
CA LEU A 463 6.61 41.10 2.66
C LEU A 463 5.59 39.96 2.67
N ASP A 464 4.36 40.26 3.10
CA ASP A 464 3.24 39.31 3.19
C ASP A 464 2.81 38.77 1.81
N GLU A 465 2.81 39.63 0.78
CA GLU A 465 2.52 39.23 -0.60
C GLU A 465 3.60 38.30 -1.16
N ALA A 466 4.87 38.60 -0.85
CA ALA A 466 6.01 37.80 -1.28
C ALA A 466 6.04 36.43 -0.58
N GLU A 467 5.71 36.36 0.71
CA GLU A 467 5.58 35.11 1.48
C GLU A 467 4.42 34.27 0.98
N THR A 468 3.25 34.88 0.73
CA THR A 468 2.08 34.19 0.19
C THR A 468 2.36 33.59 -1.19
N LEU A 469 3.06 34.33 -2.06
CA LEU A 469 3.44 33.82 -3.38
C LEU A 469 4.43 32.65 -3.28
N LEU A 470 5.40 32.72 -2.36
CA LEU A 470 6.33 31.62 -2.14
C LEU A 470 5.60 30.36 -1.66
N LEU A 471 4.68 30.49 -0.70
CA LEU A 471 3.89 29.37 -0.20
C LEU A 471 3.09 28.70 -1.32
N LYS A 472 2.41 29.47 -2.17
CA LYS A 472 1.68 28.94 -3.33
C LYS A 472 2.60 28.18 -4.29
N LEU A 473 3.78 28.71 -4.58
CA LEU A 473 4.76 28.03 -5.44
C LEU A 473 5.25 26.71 -4.83
N GLN A 474 5.44 26.66 -3.49
CA GLN A 474 5.80 25.43 -2.78
C GLN A 474 4.68 24.38 -2.84
N GLU A 475 3.42 24.78 -2.66
CA GLU A 475 2.26 23.90 -2.80
C GLU A 475 2.12 23.35 -4.22
N ASP A 476 2.28 24.21 -5.23
CA ASP A 476 2.23 23.82 -6.64
C ASP A 476 3.39 22.89 -7.02
N GLU A 477 4.62 23.13 -6.52
CA GLU A 477 5.77 22.24 -6.71
C GLU A 477 5.52 20.87 -6.07
N ASN A 478 5.01 20.83 -4.84
CA ASN A 478 4.68 19.59 -4.15
C ASN A 478 3.62 18.77 -4.90
N ARG A 479 2.54 19.42 -5.35
CA ARG A 479 1.51 18.77 -6.17
C ARG A 479 2.09 18.23 -7.48
N LYS A 480 2.93 19.02 -8.16
CA LYS A 480 3.58 18.60 -9.40
C LYS A 480 4.56 17.44 -9.19
N ASN A 481 5.31 17.45 -8.08
CA ASN A 481 6.19 16.35 -7.67
C ASN A 481 5.42 15.04 -7.49
N GLN A 482 4.25 15.08 -6.85
CA GLN A 482 3.39 13.90 -6.71
C GLN A 482 2.90 13.39 -8.08
N GLU A 483 2.48 14.28 -8.98
CA GLU A 483 2.08 13.92 -10.34
C GLU A 483 3.24 13.27 -11.12
N VAL A 484 4.46 13.83 -11.03
CA VAL A 484 5.67 13.24 -11.63
C VAL A 484 5.96 11.87 -11.04
N GLY A 485 5.89 11.72 -9.71
CA GLY A 485 6.11 10.44 -9.03
C GLY A 485 5.14 9.36 -9.52
N ALA A 486 3.85 9.68 -9.61
CA ALA A 486 2.84 8.77 -10.14
C ALA A 486 3.11 8.40 -11.62
N ALA A 487 3.45 9.38 -12.45
CA ALA A 487 3.77 9.13 -13.86
C ALA A 487 5.03 8.27 -14.04
N ARG A 488 6.07 8.48 -13.21
CA ARG A 488 7.28 7.64 -13.21
C ARG A 488 6.96 6.19 -12.87
N GLN A 489 6.15 5.97 -11.83
CA GLN A 489 5.74 4.63 -11.42
C GLN A 489 5.01 3.90 -12.56
N LEU A 490 4.11 4.58 -13.26
CA LEU A 490 3.39 4.00 -14.40
C LEU A 490 4.32 3.59 -15.54
N VAL A 491 5.39 4.34 -15.80
CA VAL A 491 6.41 4.00 -16.80
C VAL A 491 7.28 2.83 -16.35
N GLU A 492 7.65 2.79 -15.07
CA GLU A 492 8.47 1.71 -14.50
C GLU A 492 7.77 0.34 -14.56
N VAL A 493 6.46 0.30 -14.26
CA VAL A 493 5.64 -0.91 -14.35
C VAL A 493 5.71 -1.54 -15.75
N LEU A 494 5.83 -0.75 -16.82
CA LEU A 494 5.95 -1.27 -18.19
C LEU A 494 7.16 -2.20 -18.37
N GLY A 495 8.26 -1.95 -17.67
CA GLY A 495 9.44 -2.82 -17.68
C GLY A 495 9.15 -4.21 -17.10
N SER A 496 8.41 -4.25 -15.98
CA SER A 496 7.97 -5.49 -15.35
C SER A 496 6.98 -6.26 -16.25
N LEU A 497 6.06 -5.53 -16.90
CA LEU A 497 5.07 -6.10 -17.81
C LEU A 497 5.72 -6.75 -19.04
N ARG A 498 6.76 -6.13 -19.62
CA ARG A 498 7.54 -6.75 -20.72
C ARG A 498 8.19 -8.07 -20.31
N THR A 499 8.73 -8.12 -19.10
CA THR A 499 9.37 -9.34 -18.58
C THR A 499 8.31 -10.43 -18.37
N ARG A 500 7.16 -10.07 -17.80
CA ARG A 500 6.03 -10.98 -17.62
C ARG A 500 5.49 -11.48 -18.97
N ARG A 501 5.31 -10.60 -19.95
CA ARG A 501 4.88 -10.94 -21.32
C ARG A 501 5.77 -12.01 -21.95
N LYS A 502 7.10 -11.84 -21.89
CA LYS A 502 8.05 -12.84 -22.41
C LYS A 502 7.91 -14.20 -21.73
N SER A 503 7.69 -14.22 -20.40
CA SER A 503 7.47 -15.48 -19.68
C SER A 503 6.16 -16.18 -20.11
N LEU A 504 5.09 -15.41 -20.31
CA LEU A 504 3.80 -15.93 -20.78
C LEU A 504 3.87 -16.40 -22.23
N GLU A 505 4.63 -15.75 -23.10
CA GLU A 505 4.86 -16.21 -24.48
C GLU A 505 5.54 -17.58 -24.51
N ALA A 506 6.55 -17.80 -23.66
CA ALA A 506 7.20 -19.10 -23.55
C ALA A 506 6.25 -20.18 -23.01
N GLU A 507 5.43 -19.83 -22.01
CA GLU A 507 4.40 -20.72 -21.46
C GLU A 507 3.35 -21.09 -22.51
N ARG A 508 2.85 -20.10 -23.26
CA ARG A 508 1.92 -20.27 -24.38
C ARG A 508 2.47 -21.21 -25.46
N GLU A 509 3.74 -21.07 -25.81
CA GLU A 509 4.35 -21.92 -26.83
C GLU A 509 4.38 -23.38 -26.37
N GLU A 510 4.73 -23.62 -25.11
CA GLU A 510 4.78 -24.97 -24.55
C GLU A 510 3.38 -25.59 -24.42
N THR A 511 2.38 -24.86 -23.92
CA THR A 511 1.00 -25.37 -23.84
C THR A 511 0.42 -25.64 -25.23
N THR A 512 0.70 -24.79 -26.21
CA THR A 512 0.30 -25.01 -27.61
C THR A 512 0.93 -26.29 -28.18
N ARG A 513 2.21 -26.54 -27.89
CA ARG A 513 2.93 -27.75 -28.30
C ARG A 513 2.33 -29.00 -27.65
N GLN A 514 1.97 -28.93 -26.37
CA GLN A 514 1.31 -30.03 -25.64
C GLN A 514 -0.08 -30.34 -26.21
N ALA A 515 -0.89 -29.32 -26.48
CA ALA A 515 -2.20 -29.48 -27.11
C ALA A 515 -2.07 -30.16 -28.49
N ALA A 516 -1.07 -29.79 -29.29
CA ALA A 516 -0.79 -30.41 -30.58
C ALA A 516 -0.43 -31.90 -30.44
N ARG A 517 0.45 -32.26 -29.48
CA ARG A 517 0.79 -33.66 -29.19
C ARG A 517 -0.44 -34.48 -28.78
N LEU A 518 -1.27 -33.94 -27.90
CA LEU A 518 -2.52 -34.60 -27.47
C LEU A 518 -3.50 -34.78 -28.63
N LYS A 519 -3.57 -33.82 -29.56
CA LYS A 519 -4.37 -33.94 -30.78
C LYS A 519 -3.88 -35.08 -31.67
N THR A 520 -2.56 -35.24 -31.81
CA THR A 520 -1.98 -36.38 -32.53
C THR A 520 -2.33 -37.70 -31.86
N LEU A 521 -2.27 -37.77 -30.53
CA LEU A 521 -2.67 -38.96 -29.77
C LEU A 521 -4.17 -39.27 -29.92
N GLU A 522 -5.03 -38.26 -29.83
CA GLU A 522 -6.49 -38.41 -30.07
C GLU A 522 -6.77 -39.03 -31.44
N HIS A 523 -6.05 -38.60 -32.49
CA HIS A 523 -6.16 -39.19 -33.82
C HIS A 523 -5.62 -40.62 -33.87
N ALA A 524 -4.44 -40.85 -33.30
CA ALA A 524 -3.79 -42.16 -33.27
C ALA A 524 -4.61 -43.22 -32.51
N PHE A 525 -5.33 -42.83 -31.45
CA PHE A 525 -6.19 -43.74 -30.68
C PHE A 525 -7.57 -43.94 -31.32
N GLY A 526 -7.91 -43.19 -32.37
CA GLY A 526 -9.18 -43.33 -33.08
C GLY A 526 -9.29 -44.56 -33.96
N LYS A 527 -10.49 -44.77 -34.51
CA LYS A 527 -10.86 -45.96 -35.31
C LYS A 527 -10.00 -46.20 -36.56
N ASN A 528 -9.33 -45.17 -37.06
CA ASN A 528 -8.47 -45.22 -38.25
C ASN A 528 -6.97 -45.13 -37.88
N GLY A 529 -6.64 -45.11 -36.58
CA GLY A 529 -5.26 -45.05 -36.10
C GLY A 529 -4.73 -46.44 -35.75
N VAL A 530 -4.13 -46.55 -34.56
CA VAL A 530 -3.55 -47.81 -34.05
C VAL A 530 -4.55 -48.98 -34.05
N PRO A 531 -5.84 -48.83 -33.67
CA PRO A 531 -6.81 -49.91 -33.77
C PRO A 531 -6.95 -50.51 -35.18
N ALA A 532 -6.98 -49.68 -36.24
CA ALA A 532 -7.06 -50.18 -37.61
C ALA A 532 -5.81 -50.95 -37.99
N LEU A 533 -4.63 -50.40 -37.67
CA LEU A 533 -3.33 -51.03 -37.92
C LEU A 533 -3.19 -52.38 -37.21
N LEU A 534 -3.70 -52.51 -35.97
CA LEU A 534 -3.69 -53.77 -35.25
C LEU A 534 -4.62 -54.82 -35.88
N ILE A 535 -5.78 -54.42 -36.41
CA ILE A 535 -6.66 -55.32 -37.17
C ILE A 535 -5.95 -55.78 -38.45
N GLU A 536 -5.36 -54.85 -39.21
CA GLU A 536 -4.64 -55.16 -40.45
C GLU A 536 -3.46 -56.11 -40.22
N GLN A 537 -2.76 -56.00 -39.08
CA GLN A 537 -1.68 -56.93 -38.72
C GLN A 537 -2.18 -58.30 -38.24
N ALA A 538 -3.37 -58.38 -37.66
CA ALA A 538 -3.95 -59.63 -37.18
C ALA A 538 -4.62 -60.46 -38.29
N LEU A 539 -5.20 -59.80 -39.29
CA LEU A 539 -5.95 -60.47 -40.36
C LEU A 539 -5.14 -61.53 -41.13
N PRO A 540 -3.89 -61.27 -41.58
CA PRO A 540 -3.09 -62.30 -42.27
C PRO A 540 -2.85 -63.55 -41.42
N GLN A 541 -2.75 -63.40 -40.09
CA GLN A 541 -2.58 -64.54 -39.19
C GLN A 541 -3.86 -65.36 -39.06
N ILE A 542 -5.01 -64.69 -39.00
CA ILE A 542 -6.33 -65.35 -39.00
C ILE A 542 -6.55 -66.07 -40.33
N GLU A 543 -6.24 -65.41 -41.45
CA GLU A 543 -6.34 -65.97 -42.80
C GLU A 543 -5.50 -67.24 -42.96
N ALA A 544 -4.21 -67.19 -42.59
CA ALA A 544 -3.30 -68.32 -42.71
C ALA A 544 -3.78 -69.53 -41.91
N LYS A 545 -4.28 -69.31 -40.68
CA LYS A 545 -4.80 -70.38 -39.82
C LYS A 545 -6.10 -70.97 -40.34
N ALA A 546 -7.02 -70.12 -40.81
CA ALA A 546 -8.25 -70.58 -41.41
C ALA A 546 -7.94 -71.43 -42.65
N ASN A 547 -6.94 -71.03 -43.44
CA ASN A 547 -6.52 -71.78 -44.62
C ASN A 547 -5.85 -73.12 -44.31
N ASP A 548 -4.96 -73.22 -43.31
CA ASP A 548 -4.38 -74.52 -42.90
C ASP A 548 -5.48 -75.54 -42.53
N LEU A 549 -6.54 -75.07 -41.86
CA LEU A 549 -7.67 -75.92 -41.50
C LEU A 549 -8.57 -76.23 -42.71
N LEU A 550 -8.89 -75.22 -43.53
CA LEU A 550 -9.76 -75.37 -44.70
C LEU A 550 -9.12 -76.25 -45.77
N GLU A 551 -7.81 -76.19 -45.95
CA GLU A 551 -7.05 -77.05 -46.86
C GLU A 551 -7.30 -78.53 -46.54
N ARG A 552 -7.25 -78.92 -45.27
CA ARG A 552 -7.53 -80.29 -44.83
C ARG A 552 -9.00 -80.68 -45.01
N LEU A 553 -9.93 -79.77 -44.74
CA LEU A 553 -11.36 -80.01 -44.88
C LEU A 553 -11.82 -80.08 -46.34
N SER A 554 -11.13 -79.38 -47.24
CA SER A 554 -11.48 -79.27 -48.65
C SER A 554 -10.59 -80.09 -49.59
N ASP A 555 -9.56 -80.79 -49.09
CA ASP A 555 -8.53 -81.45 -49.91
C ASP A 555 -7.73 -80.48 -50.77
N GLY A 556 -7.49 -79.27 -50.26
CA GLY A 556 -6.85 -78.18 -51.00
C GLY A 556 -7.73 -77.53 -52.07
N ALA A 557 -9.02 -77.86 -52.13
CA ALA A 557 -9.92 -77.30 -53.14
C ALA A 557 -10.34 -75.84 -52.85
N MET A 558 -10.24 -75.36 -51.61
CA MET A 558 -10.70 -74.03 -51.20
C MET A 558 -9.69 -73.29 -50.32
N SER A 559 -9.62 -71.96 -50.49
CA SER A 559 -8.90 -71.05 -49.60
C SER A 559 -9.69 -69.75 -49.36
N ILE A 560 -9.61 -69.20 -48.15
CA ILE A 560 -10.20 -67.94 -47.70
C ILE A 560 -9.22 -66.78 -47.89
N ARG A 561 -9.75 -65.62 -48.28
CA ARG A 561 -9.06 -64.34 -48.27
C ARG A 561 -9.94 -63.25 -47.64
N PHE A 562 -9.39 -62.49 -46.69
CA PHE A 562 -10.04 -61.30 -46.15
C PHE A 562 -9.64 -60.06 -46.95
N ALA A 563 -10.60 -59.43 -47.62
CA ALA A 563 -10.38 -58.17 -48.31
C ALA A 563 -10.62 -57.00 -47.33
N THR A 564 -9.59 -56.20 -47.08
CA THR A 564 -9.67 -55.01 -46.21
C THR A 564 -10.10 -53.74 -46.93
N GLN A 565 -10.15 -53.80 -48.27
CA GLN A 565 -10.51 -52.68 -49.14
C GLN A 565 -11.44 -53.15 -50.26
N ALA A 566 -12.45 -52.35 -50.58
CA ALA A 566 -13.35 -52.55 -51.71
C ALA A 566 -13.62 -51.23 -52.44
N GLU A 567 -13.96 -51.29 -53.72
CA GLU A 567 -14.36 -50.10 -54.48
C GLU A 567 -15.71 -49.55 -54.00
N TYR A 568 -15.87 -48.23 -53.98
CA TYR A 568 -17.19 -47.64 -53.79
C TYR A 568 -18.08 -47.91 -55.01
N LYS A 569 -19.38 -48.14 -54.78
CA LYS A 569 -20.39 -48.27 -55.86
C LYS A 569 -20.40 -47.06 -56.82
N ASN A 570 -19.90 -45.91 -56.37
CA ASN A 570 -19.75 -44.71 -57.19
C ASN A 570 -18.37 -44.71 -57.88
N LYS A 571 -18.34 -45.05 -59.18
CA LYS A 571 -17.12 -45.14 -60.00
C LYS A 571 -16.36 -43.82 -60.24
N LYS A 572 -16.81 -42.70 -59.66
CA LYS A 572 -16.13 -41.40 -59.72
C LYS A 572 -15.16 -41.15 -58.56
N ARG A 573 -15.10 -42.07 -57.60
CA ARG A 573 -14.18 -42.02 -56.46
C ARG A 573 -13.01 -42.95 -56.73
N ASP A 574 -11.79 -42.41 -56.72
CA ASP A 574 -10.54 -43.18 -56.82
C ASP A 574 -10.09 -43.73 -55.44
N ASP A 575 -10.73 -43.34 -54.34
CA ASP A 575 -10.46 -43.89 -53.00
C ASP A 575 -11.17 -45.23 -52.79
N LEU A 576 -10.48 -46.21 -52.19
CA LEU A 576 -11.06 -47.48 -51.79
C LEU A 576 -11.78 -47.33 -50.44
N LYS A 577 -12.90 -48.02 -50.28
CA LYS A 577 -13.62 -48.14 -49.01
C LYS A 577 -12.97 -49.20 -48.14
N GLU A 578 -12.67 -48.88 -46.89
CA GLU A 578 -12.35 -49.91 -45.90
C GLU A 578 -13.53 -50.88 -45.73
N THR A 579 -13.23 -52.17 -45.85
CA THR A 579 -14.20 -53.25 -45.71
C THR A 579 -13.53 -54.41 -44.96
N LEU A 580 -14.28 -55.47 -44.75
CA LEU A 580 -13.76 -56.74 -44.29
C LEU A 580 -14.58 -57.80 -45.00
N ASP A 581 -14.36 -57.96 -46.30
CA ASP A 581 -15.10 -58.91 -47.12
C ASP A 581 -14.39 -60.27 -47.12
N ILE A 582 -15.17 -61.36 -47.22
CA ILE A 582 -14.67 -62.72 -47.19
C ILE A 582 -14.82 -63.28 -48.59
N LEU A 583 -13.68 -63.53 -49.23
CA LEU A 583 -13.61 -64.06 -50.58
C LEU A 583 -13.06 -65.47 -50.51
N ILE A 584 -13.66 -66.39 -51.24
CA ILE A 584 -13.26 -67.80 -51.26
C ILE A 584 -12.76 -68.11 -52.67
N SER A 585 -11.53 -68.61 -52.75
CA SER A 585 -10.94 -69.11 -53.98
C SER A 585 -11.11 -70.62 -54.05
N ASP A 586 -11.62 -71.10 -55.18
CA ASP A 586 -11.72 -72.51 -55.51
C ASP A 586 -11.33 -72.79 -56.97
N GLY A 587 -11.57 -74.01 -57.47
CA GLY A 587 -11.29 -74.39 -58.85
C GLY A 587 -12.03 -73.57 -59.93
N ALA A 588 -13.08 -72.82 -59.57
CA ALA A 588 -13.82 -71.93 -60.44
C ALA A 588 -13.38 -70.45 -60.33
N GLY A 589 -12.45 -70.14 -59.42
CA GLY A 589 -11.89 -68.80 -59.21
C GLY A 589 -12.31 -68.18 -57.88
N LEU A 590 -12.17 -66.86 -57.77
CA LEU A 590 -12.48 -66.10 -56.55
C LEU A 590 -13.95 -65.67 -56.56
N ARG A 591 -14.71 -66.06 -55.53
CA ARG A 591 -16.15 -65.80 -55.41
C ARG A 591 -16.52 -65.37 -53.99
N ASP A 592 -17.64 -64.68 -53.88
CA ASP A 592 -18.22 -64.30 -52.59
C ASP A 592 -18.70 -65.55 -51.82
N TYR A 593 -18.62 -65.50 -50.49
CA TYR A 593 -19.00 -66.58 -49.58
C TYR A 593 -20.43 -67.09 -49.83
N GLU A 594 -21.37 -66.20 -50.19
CA GLU A 594 -22.78 -66.50 -50.40
C GLU A 594 -23.06 -67.45 -51.58
N MET A 595 -22.06 -67.74 -52.42
CA MET A 595 -22.18 -68.59 -53.61
C MET A 595 -21.90 -70.07 -53.37
N TYR A 596 -21.53 -70.48 -52.15
CA TYR A 596 -21.12 -71.84 -51.80
C TYR A 596 -22.27 -72.69 -51.26
N SER A 597 -22.21 -74.01 -51.47
CA SER A 597 -23.24 -74.95 -51.00
C SER A 597 -23.24 -75.06 -49.47
N GLY A 598 -24.34 -75.52 -48.86
CA GLY A 598 -24.43 -75.65 -47.40
C GLY A 598 -23.36 -76.54 -46.75
N GLY A 599 -22.79 -77.50 -47.50
CA GLY A 599 -21.69 -78.32 -47.04
C GLY A 599 -20.34 -77.58 -47.08
N GLU A 600 -20.06 -76.85 -48.15
CA GLU A 600 -18.84 -76.05 -48.34
C GLU A 600 -18.81 -74.82 -47.43
N ALA A 601 -19.92 -74.09 -47.37
CA ALA A 601 -20.12 -72.94 -46.50
C ALA A 601 -19.83 -73.30 -45.05
N PHE A 602 -20.31 -74.46 -44.59
CA PHE A 602 -20.02 -74.94 -43.24
C PHE A 602 -18.53 -75.17 -42.98
N ARG A 603 -17.76 -75.71 -43.94
CA ARG A 603 -16.30 -75.92 -43.78
C ARG A 603 -15.56 -74.59 -43.73
N ILE A 604 -15.97 -73.62 -44.53
CA ILE A 604 -15.44 -72.25 -44.53
C ILE A 604 -15.71 -71.58 -43.18
N ASP A 605 -16.97 -71.61 -42.73
CA ASP A 605 -17.40 -71.07 -41.44
C ASP A 605 -16.63 -71.71 -40.28
N PHE A 606 -16.51 -73.04 -40.31
CA PHE A 606 -15.77 -73.78 -39.31
C PHE A 606 -14.30 -73.35 -39.27
N ALA A 607 -13.65 -73.27 -40.44
CA ALA A 607 -12.26 -72.84 -40.55
C ALA A 607 -12.01 -71.43 -40.01
N ILE A 608 -12.85 -70.46 -40.40
CA ILE A 608 -12.77 -69.08 -39.91
C ILE A 608 -12.99 -69.04 -38.40
N ARG A 609 -13.99 -69.75 -37.90
CA ARG A 609 -14.31 -69.76 -36.46
C ARG A 609 -13.17 -70.30 -35.64
N ILE A 610 -12.58 -71.43 -36.01
CA ILE A 610 -11.42 -71.97 -35.29
C ILE A 610 -10.26 -70.98 -35.29
N ALA A 611 -9.96 -70.35 -36.43
CA ALA A 611 -8.90 -69.35 -36.49
C ALA A 611 -9.16 -68.15 -35.55
N LEU A 612 -10.40 -67.68 -35.48
CA LEU A 612 -10.82 -66.63 -34.53
C LEU A 612 -10.75 -67.10 -33.06
N SER A 613 -11.23 -68.31 -32.79
CA SER A 613 -11.20 -68.95 -31.47
C SER A 613 -9.76 -69.11 -30.96
N GLU A 614 -8.83 -69.46 -31.83
CA GLU A 614 -7.42 -69.66 -31.49
C GLU A 614 -6.71 -68.32 -31.22
N VAL A 615 -7.05 -67.26 -31.96
CA VAL A 615 -6.57 -65.90 -31.68
C VAL A 615 -7.07 -65.42 -30.31
N LEU A 616 -8.33 -65.71 -29.97
CA LEU A 616 -8.85 -65.47 -28.62
C LEU A 616 -8.15 -66.31 -27.54
N ALA A 617 -7.93 -67.60 -27.81
CA ALA A 617 -7.31 -68.52 -26.85
C ALA A 617 -5.88 -68.08 -26.49
N ARG A 618 -5.15 -67.50 -27.45
CA ARG A 618 -3.77 -67.04 -27.27
C ARG A 618 -3.65 -65.60 -26.74
N ARG A 619 -4.76 -64.87 -26.61
CA ARG A 619 -4.78 -63.50 -26.07
C ARG A 619 -4.47 -63.47 -24.58
N LYS A 620 -3.45 -62.71 -24.17
CA LYS A 620 -3.24 -62.36 -22.75
C LYS A 620 -4.43 -61.50 -22.28
N GLY A 621 -5.05 -61.84 -21.14
CA GLY A 621 -6.16 -61.05 -20.59
C GLY A 621 -7.57 -61.58 -20.86
N ALA A 622 -7.76 -62.45 -21.87
CA ALA A 622 -9.07 -62.86 -22.40
C ALA A 622 -9.06 -64.28 -22.99
N ARG A 623 -8.41 -65.24 -22.30
CA ARG A 623 -8.23 -66.60 -22.83
C ARG A 623 -9.55 -67.36 -22.82
N LEU A 624 -10.11 -67.63 -23.98
CA LEU A 624 -11.23 -68.56 -24.14
C LEU A 624 -10.66 -69.91 -24.59
N GLN A 625 -10.76 -70.92 -23.73
CA GLN A 625 -10.12 -72.23 -23.93
C GLN A 625 -11.17 -73.34 -24.04
N THR A 626 -12.40 -72.96 -24.34
CA THR A 626 -13.52 -73.87 -24.55
C THR A 626 -14.01 -73.67 -25.97
N LEU A 627 -14.21 -74.77 -26.70
CA LEU A 627 -14.81 -74.77 -28.02
C LEU A 627 -16.05 -75.65 -27.98
N VAL A 628 -17.16 -75.14 -28.49
CA VAL A 628 -18.42 -75.87 -28.57
C VAL A 628 -18.86 -75.92 -30.03
N ILE A 629 -19.17 -77.12 -30.50
CA ILE A 629 -19.59 -77.41 -31.86
C ILE A 629 -20.97 -78.07 -31.80
N ASP A 630 -22.03 -77.29 -31.94
CA ASP A 630 -23.42 -77.73 -31.85
C ASP A 630 -24.00 -77.99 -33.25
N GLU A 631 -24.09 -79.27 -33.63
CA GLU A 631 -24.66 -79.78 -34.89
C GLU A 631 -24.19 -79.07 -36.17
N GLY A 632 -23.15 -79.64 -36.80
CA GLY A 632 -22.64 -79.21 -38.11
C GLY A 632 -22.33 -80.35 -39.09
N PHE A 633 -22.53 -81.59 -38.65
CA PHE A 633 -22.19 -82.79 -39.42
C PHE A 633 -23.32 -83.24 -40.36
N GLY A 634 -24.55 -82.75 -40.16
CA GLY A 634 -25.72 -83.19 -40.91
C GLY A 634 -25.79 -82.68 -42.36
N SER A 635 -25.09 -81.58 -42.67
CA SER A 635 -24.95 -81.06 -44.04
C SER A 635 -23.75 -81.64 -44.80
N GLN A 636 -22.97 -82.51 -44.15
CA GLN A 636 -21.77 -83.11 -44.70
C GLN A 636 -22.03 -84.54 -45.19
N ASP A 637 -21.33 -84.94 -46.25
CA ASP A 637 -21.25 -86.32 -46.70
C ASP A 637 -20.35 -87.16 -45.77
N ALA A 638 -20.30 -88.49 -46.00
CA ALA A 638 -19.50 -89.39 -45.15
C ALA A 638 -18.01 -88.98 -45.09
N LEU A 639 -17.44 -88.58 -46.22
CA LEU A 639 -16.04 -88.12 -46.30
C LEU A 639 -15.82 -86.79 -45.58
N GLY A 640 -16.73 -85.81 -45.76
CA GLY A 640 -16.68 -84.53 -45.07
C GLY A 640 -16.82 -84.68 -43.55
N ARG A 641 -17.67 -85.60 -43.07
CA ARG A 641 -17.79 -85.92 -41.64
C ARG A 641 -16.49 -86.47 -41.06
N GLN A 642 -15.83 -87.40 -41.76
CA GLN A 642 -14.53 -87.94 -41.33
C GLN A 642 -13.48 -86.84 -41.22
N ARG A 643 -13.35 -86.00 -42.26
CA ARG A 643 -12.40 -84.87 -42.27
C ARG A 643 -12.67 -83.87 -41.14
N LEU A 644 -13.93 -83.62 -40.81
CA LEU A 644 -14.28 -82.73 -39.69
C LEU A 644 -13.82 -83.30 -38.34
N VAL A 645 -13.98 -84.62 -38.13
CA VAL A 645 -13.48 -85.29 -36.91
C VAL A 645 -11.95 -85.19 -36.82
N GLU A 646 -11.23 -85.44 -37.92
CA GLU A 646 -9.77 -85.32 -37.98
C GLU A 646 -9.30 -83.88 -37.70
N ALA A 647 -10.00 -82.89 -38.26
CA ALA A 647 -9.77 -81.47 -38.00
C ALA A 647 -9.98 -81.10 -36.52
N ILE A 648 -11.08 -81.57 -35.90
CA ILE A 648 -11.35 -81.35 -34.46
C ILE A 648 -10.24 -81.96 -33.60
N ASN A 649 -9.78 -83.17 -33.93
CA ASN A 649 -8.69 -83.82 -33.20
C ASN A 649 -7.36 -83.08 -33.37
N THR A 650 -7.11 -82.46 -34.52
CA THR A 650 -5.91 -81.64 -34.76
C THR A 650 -5.88 -80.42 -33.83
N VAL A 651 -7.01 -79.73 -33.67
CA VAL A 651 -7.10 -78.49 -32.89
C VAL A 651 -7.32 -78.75 -31.39
N ARG A 652 -7.39 -80.02 -30.98
CA ARG A 652 -7.55 -80.45 -29.58
C ARG A 652 -6.50 -79.83 -28.65
N GLY A 653 -5.27 -79.66 -29.13
CA GLY A 653 -4.19 -79.07 -28.33
C GLY A 653 -4.34 -77.57 -28.05
N ASP A 654 -5.13 -76.85 -28.85
CA ASP A 654 -5.31 -75.39 -28.70
C ASP A 654 -6.42 -75.03 -27.70
N PHE A 655 -7.28 -75.99 -27.33
CA PHE A 655 -8.40 -75.79 -26.40
C PHE A 655 -8.29 -76.73 -25.19
N ALA A 656 -8.67 -76.24 -24.02
CA ALA A 656 -8.72 -77.06 -22.81
C ALA A 656 -9.98 -77.94 -22.74
N LYS A 657 -11.08 -77.52 -23.40
CA LYS A 657 -12.34 -78.26 -23.50
C LYS A 657 -12.92 -78.13 -24.90
N ILE A 658 -13.28 -79.24 -25.53
CA ILE A 658 -14.04 -79.30 -26.78
C ILE A 658 -15.31 -80.12 -26.56
N LEU A 659 -16.46 -79.52 -26.86
CA LEU A 659 -17.77 -80.17 -26.77
C LEU A 659 -18.37 -80.27 -28.16
N VAL A 660 -18.66 -81.49 -28.61
CA VAL A 660 -19.29 -81.73 -29.91
C VAL A 660 -20.70 -82.24 -29.71
N VAL A 661 -21.72 -81.55 -30.20
CA VAL A 661 -23.11 -82.02 -30.15
C VAL A 661 -23.51 -82.60 -31.49
N THR A 662 -23.98 -83.83 -31.48
CA THR A 662 -24.47 -84.51 -32.68
C THR A 662 -25.59 -85.48 -32.37
N HIS A 663 -26.53 -85.63 -33.30
CA HIS A 663 -27.55 -86.68 -33.29
C HIS A 663 -27.17 -87.88 -34.17
N LEU A 664 -26.03 -87.82 -34.85
CA LEU A 664 -25.56 -88.89 -35.73
C LEU A 664 -24.91 -89.99 -34.91
N ASP A 665 -25.54 -91.17 -34.91
CA ASP A 665 -25.06 -92.32 -34.14
C ASP A 665 -23.66 -92.76 -34.58
N GLU A 666 -23.36 -92.66 -35.88
CA GLU A 666 -22.05 -93.01 -36.48
C GLU A 666 -20.88 -92.17 -35.95
N LEU A 667 -21.14 -91.00 -35.37
CA LEU A 667 -20.09 -90.12 -34.83
C LEU A 667 -19.85 -90.29 -33.34
N LYS A 668 -20.68 -91.08 -32.64
CA LYS A 668 -20.55 -91.29 -31.19
C LYS A 668 -19.24 -91.97 -30.82
N ASP A 669 -18.82 -92.94 -31.64
CA ASP A 669 -17.63 -93.75 -31.39
C ASP A 669 -16.34 -93.06 -31.87
N ALA A 670 -16.46 -91.90 -32.54
CA ALA A 670 -15.33 -91.15 -33.07
C ALA A 670 -14.65 -90.23 -32.03
N PHE A 671 -15.23 -90.11 -30.83
CA PHE A 671 -14.74 -89.25 -29.75
C PHE A 671 -14.48 -90.08 -28.47
N PRO A 672 -13.47 -89.69 -27.65
CA PRO A 672 -13.01 -90.51 -26.53
C PRO A 672 -13.96 -90.55 -25.32
N THR A 673 -14.83 -89.56 -25.17
CA THR A 673 -15.80 -89.47 -24.06
C THR A 673 -17.17 -89.11 -24.60
N ARG A 674 -18.22 -89.71 -24.04
CA ARG A 674 -19.60 -89.49 -24.48
C ARG A 674 -20.45 -88.93 -23.36
N ILE A 675 -21.17 -87.86 -23.66
CA ILE A 675 -22.21 -87.32 -22.78
C ILE A 675 -23.55 -87.78 -23.34
N GLU A 676 -24.21 -88.70 -22.66
CA GLU A 676 -25.52 -89.19 -23.06
C GLU A 676 -26.61 -88.36 -22.40
N VAL A 677 -27.48 -87.79 -23.24
CA VAL A 677 -28.68 -87.08 -22.81
C VAL A 677 -29.90 -87.92 -23.15
N GLU A 678 -30.59 -88.38 -22.12
CA GLU A 678 -31.78 -89.23 -22.24
C GLU A 678 -33.01 -88.49 -21.72
N LYS A 679 -34.09 -88.53 -22.51
CA LYS A 679 -35.37 -87.94 -22.13
C LYS A 679 -36.19 -88.96 -21.36
N THR A 680 -36.51 -88.66 -20.11
CA THR A 680 -37.35 -89.47 -19.24
C THR A 680 -38.72 -88.81 -19.02
N GLU A 681 -39.67 -89.53 -18.41
CA GLU A 681 -40.95 -88.96 -17.94
C GLU A 681 -40.76 -87.82 -16.93
N ARG A 682 -39.59 -87.79 -16.28
CA ARG A 682 -39.21 -86.75 -15.31
C ARG A 682 -38.38 -85.61 -15.91
N GLY A 683 -38.33 -85.51 -17.23
CA GLY A 683 -37.47 -84.58 -17.95
C GLY A 683 -36.16 -85.24 -18.39
N SER A 684 -35.24 -84.41 -18.87
CA SER A 684 -33.98 -84.90 -19.43
C SER A 684 -32.97 -85.19 -18.32
N THR A 685 -32.17 -86.23 -18.51
CA THR A 685 -31.08 -86.64 -17.63
C THR A 685 -29.79 -86.68 -18.44
N VAL A 686 -28.66 -86.43 -17.77
CA VAL A 686 -27.33 -86.41 -18.40
C VAL A 686 -26.41 -87.34 -17.64
N ARG A 687 -25.59 -88.10 -18.37
CA ARG A 687 -24.50 -88.92 -17.81
C ARG A 687 -23.27 -88.86 -18.70
N VAL A 688 -22.10 -88.90 -18.09
CA VAL A 688 -20.82 -89.07 -18.79
C VAL A 688 -20.53 -90.58 -18.85
N VAL A 689 -20.22 -91.08 -20.04
CA VAL A 689 -19.95 -92.49 -20.35
C VAL A 689 -18.55 -92.64 -20.92
#